data_AF-A0A0E0I610-F1
#
_entry.id   AF-A0A0E0I610-F1
#
_cell.length_a   1.000
_cell.length_b   1.000
_cell.length_c   1.000
_cell.angle_alpha   90.00
_cell.angle_beta   90.00
_cell.angle_gamma   90.00
#
_symmetry.space_group_name_H-M   'P 1'
#
loop_
_entity.id
_entity.type
_entity.pdbx_description
1 polymer ?
#
loop_
_entity_poly.entity_id
_entity_poly.type
_entity_poly.pdbx_seq_one_letter_code
_entity_poly.pdbx_strand_id
1 'polypeptide(L)'
;MARGCGRPAWGGRGTGNDATKVEPPQTDKATLPGAGSSDQHRRRRPHPPHRLLHRAVARPHKSPPPPPHPRHRIPYPSAARGMLIPLAHLPRPPPLTASAIFRPRAPRLLASLSLATPPPPLLAASAFASLPLRALLSESQREVEMVGESEGRPLRVGLVCGGPSPERGISLNSARSGEDLLVTCYYIDCGMNAYAISPAQLYSNTPSDFDFKLESLAQGFQSLFDFAQHLATNVDIVFPELLEKANVPFVGTPSKNCLLAFDKYNASLELNAQGFLTVPNFLVEKDKLAKSKLEEWFQSINLDKENGKVVVKPTSAGSSIGVVVAYGANDAAEKAEGIISEGIDDKVIIEVFLEGGTEFTAIVVDVGTANNSEPVVLLPTEVELQSSSNIDIQEDTIFNYRRKYLPTRQVAYHTPPRFPSEVIDCIRQGVSILFRCLGLRDFARIDGWFLPTPVTSLPSAENTGKFGNTKYGAVLFTDINLMTGMEQTSFLFQQSSKVGFSHSRILRTVVQHACSRYPSLVPCSNAWTALSRKIQAAKQAEAIQKGTSKKKVFVIFGGDTSERQVSLMSGTNVWLNLQGFDDLDVTPCLLTSGNGYSSFHNQNMNGISRDVWTLPYSLVLRHTIEEVNAACIEAIDPERMELTSRLRDQVMNELGQSLSKYDWFAGFDIADKQPIKYSLQQWINHVKEAQAVKMVMSNIFPAVHGGIGEDGTIQSLLGSAGVPYTGPGQIASRTCMDKVATSLAVSHLASYGVHTIPKDLRATEEILKSSPDDIWNDLKAKLQTETDLEVYANALERKLQRMPANCLSRAHGVIEMPVSPPESLIFEPFIETDEIIISTKSVDDSTRHLVWKGENKWLEVTVGVVGKRGEMLSLNPSITVKESGDILSLEEKFQGGTGINLTPPPSTIMSEEALQKCKSCIETLANTLGLEGFSRIDAFVNVQNGEILLIEVNTVPGMTPSTVLIHQALTEKPPIYPHKFFRTLLDLAFARAN
;
A
#
# COMPACT_ATOMS: atom_id res chain seq x y z
N MET A 1 1.22 -40.55 45.43
CA MET A 1 -0.14 -40.88 45.94
C MET A 1 -0.13 -40.84 47.45
N ALA A 2 -1.26 -40.54 48.10
CA ALA A 2 -1.39 -40.67 49.56
C ALA A 2 -2.70 -41.38 49.95
N ARG A 3 -2.55 -42.55 50.58
CA ARG A 3 -3.41 -43.04 51.66
C ARG A 3 -2.49 -43.54 52.77
N GLY A 4 -2.84 -43.28 54.03
CA GLY A 4 -2.43 -44.12 55.17
C GLY A 4 -1.08 -43.86 55.87
N CYS A 5 -1.14 -43.10 56.98
CA CYS A 5 -0.55 -43.36 58.31
C CYS A 5 0.85 -44.01 58.49
N GLY A 6 1.69 -43.39 59.35
CA GLY A 6 2.66 -44.13 60.19
C GLY A 6 4.07 -43.52 60.36
N ARG A 7 4.39 -43.00 61.56
CA ARG A 7 5.74 -42.69 62.07
C ARG A 7 6.42 -43.99 62.61
N PRO A 8 7.76 -44.11 62.87
CA PRO A 8 8.60 -43.07 63.53
C PRO A 8 10.14 -43.00 63.28
N ALA A 9 10.71 -41.86 63.73
CA ALA A 9 11.97 -41.69 64.50
C ALA A 9 13.42 -41.98 63.98
N TRP A 10 14.22 -40.89 63.97
CA TRP A 10 15.59 -40.69 64.52
C TRP A 10 16.88 -41.05 63.73
N GLY A 11 17.86 -40.13 63.80
CA GLY A 11 19.31 -40.27 63.47
C GLY A 11 19.70 -39.91 62.02
N GLY A 12 20.77 -39.17 61.71
CA GLY A 12 21.80 -38.51 62.54
C GLY A 12 22.71 -37.56 61.70
N ARG A 13 23.46 -36.71 62.42
CA ARG A 13 24.32 -35.58 61.97
C ARG A 13 25.64 -35.96 61.25
N GLY A 14 26.28 -34.97 60.61
CA GLY A 14 27.70 -34.93 60.19
C GLY A 14 27.85 -34.36 58.77
N THR A 15 28.39 -33.18 58.42
CA THR A 15 29.44 -32.23 58.90
C THR A 15 30.91 -32.67 58.73
N GLY A 16 31.68 -31.84 58.02
CA GLY A 16 33.12 -31.99 57.67
C GLY A 16 33.30 -31.93 56.14
N ASN A 17 33.75 -30.86 55.47
CA ASN A 17 34.57 -29.70 55.85
C ASN A 17 36.04 -30.04 56.12
N ASP A 18 36.91 -29.82 55.12
CA ASP A 18 38.14 -29.00 55.16
C ASP A 18 38.78 -29.03 53.74
N ALA A 19 39.21 -27.95 53.06
CA ALA A 19 39.86 -26.68 53.41
C ALA A 19 41.40 -26.73 53.46
N THR A 20 42.08 -26.11 52.47
CA THR A 20 43.35 -25.33 52.57
C THR A 20 43.74 -24.78 51.17
N LYS A 21 43.79 -23.46 50.94
CA LYS A 21 44.95 -22.52 51.05
C LYS A 21 45.96 -22.61 49.88
N VAL A 22 46.08 -21.62 48.97
CA VAL A 22 46.67 -20.24 49.05
C VAL A 22 48.10 -20.18 48.45
N GLU A 23 48.21 -19.57 47.25
CA GLU A 23 49.28 -18.67 46.69
C GLU A 23 50.81 -18.98 46.81
N PRO A 24 51.76 -18.21 46.20
CA PRO A 24 51.93 -17.70 44.81
C PRO A 24 53.37 -18.02 44.23
N PRO A 25 54.22 -17.13 43.65
CA PRO A 25 54.25 -16.50 42.30
C PRO A 25 55.54 -16.72 41.42
N GLN A 26 55.56 -16.12 40.21
CA GLN A 26 56.70 -15.53 39.44
C GLN A 26 57.73 -16.36 38.61
N THR A 27 57.78 -16.05 37.29
CA THR A 27 58.93 -15.86 36.33
C THR A 27 60.07 -16.89 36.15
N ASP A 28 60.43 -17.28 34.89
CA ASP A 28 61.46 -16.62 34.02
C ASP A 28 62.08 -17.53 32.89
N LYS A 29 62.56 -16.94 31.76
CA LYS A 29 63.49 -17.49 30.69
C LYS A 29 63.01 -18.66 29.77
N ALA A 30 63.54 -18.99 28.57
CA ALA A 30 64.66 -18.57 27.67
C ALA A 30 64.38 -19.04 26.19
N THR A 31 64.56 -18.29 25.08
CA THR A 31 65.75 -17.99 24.21
C THR A 31 65.75 -18.67 22.80
N LEU A 32 66.26 -17.96 21.77
CA LEU A 32 66.31 -18.27 20.31
C LEU A 32 67.55 -19.10 19.84
N PRO A 33 67.62 -19.50 18.53
CA PRO A 33 68.45 -18.78 17.51
C PRO A 33 67.70 -18.61 16.15
N GLY A 34 68.04 -17.76 15.16
CA GLY A 34 69.23 -16.93 14.84
C GLY A 34 69.92 -17.42 13.54
N ALA A 35 70.25 -16.65 12.48
CA ALA A 35 70.17 -15.21 12.13
C ALA A 35 70.16 -15.06 10.56
N GLY A 36 70.32 -13.92 9.85
CA GLY A 36 70.67 -12.53 10.22
C GLY A 36 70.95 -11.57 9.02
N SER A 37 71.30 -10.31 9.34
CA SER A 37 71.95 -9.22 8.51
C SER A 37 71.26 -8.73 7.21
N SER A 38 71.33 -7.46 6.77
CA SER A 38 71.71 -6.12 7.31
C SER A 38 71.45 -5.05 6.20
N ASP A 39 71.58 -3.71 6.31
CA ASP A 39 72.03 -2.79 7.38
C ASP A 39 71.21 -1.45 7.38
N GLN A 40 71.80 -0.30 7.03
CA GLN A 40 71.26 1.06 7.26
C GLN A 40 71.61 2.06 6.13
N HIS A 41 70.82 3.13 5.93
CA HIS A 41 71.26 4.51 6.25
C HIS A 41 70.26 5.68 5.96
N ARG A 42 70.13 6.56 6.98
CA ARG A 42 70.12 8.06 6.96
C ARG A 42 69.08 8.92 6.20
N ARG A 43 68.27 9.60 7.03
CA ARG A 43 68.16 11.08 7.25
C ARG A 43 67.37 12.04 6.30
N ARG A 44 66.49 12.81 6.99
CA ARG A 44 66.19 14.28 6.89
C ARG A 44 65.02 14.80 5.99
N ARG A 45 64.05 15.42 6.68
CA ARG A 45 63.16 16.57 6.29
C ARG A 45 64.00 17.85 5.98
N PRO A 46 63.51 18.94 5.32
CA PRO A 46 62.20 19.61 5.51
C PRO A 46 61.51 20.28 4.27
N HIS A 47 60.47 21.10 4.53
CA HIS A 47 59.60 21.85 3.59
C HIS A 47 60.26 23.14 2.97
N PRO A 48 59.49 24.13 2.42
CA PRO A 48 59.21 24.42 0.99
C PRO A 48 59.90 25.75 0.52
N PRO A 49 59.56 26.47 -0.61
CA PRO A 49 58.36 27.34 -0.70
C PRO A 49 57.86 27.84 -2.12
N HIS A 50 56.66 28.47 -2.12
CA HIS A 50 56.16 29.67 -2.88
C HIS A 50 56.57 30.15 -4.32
N ARG A 51 55.50 30.36 -5.14
CA ARG A 51 55.01 31.62 -5.83
C ARG A 51 55.62 32.26 -7.13
N LEU A 52 54.68 32.50 -8.08
CA LEU A 52 54.34 33.75 -8.84
C LEU A 52 55.02 34.19 -10.19
N LEU A 53 54.13 34.41 -11.20
CA LEU A 53 54.09 35.51 -12.23
C LEU A 53 55.21 35.59 -13.31
N HIS A 54 55.04 36.15 -14.54
CA HIS A 54 54.06 37.10 -15.12
C HIS A 54 54.09 37.14 -16.69
N ARG A 55 52.95 37.45 -17.37
CA ARG A 55 52.77 38.18 -18.69
C ARG A 55 53.36 37.60 -20.02
N ALA A 56 52.90 37.93 -21.24
CA ALA A 56 51.63 38.47 -21.83
C ALA A 56 51.71 38.59 -23.39
N VAL A 57 50.65 39.11 -24.06
CA VAL A 57 50.58 39.64 -25.48
C VAL A 57 50.36 38.54 -26.57
N ALA A 58 49.46 38.61 -27.59
CA ALA A 58 48.40 39.55 -28.03
C ALA A 58 47.25 38.87 -28.86
N ARG A 59 46.19 39.63 -29.18
CA ARG A 59 45.14 39.43 -30.23
C ARG A 59 45.22 40.60 -31.24
N PRO A 60 44.75 40.52 -32.53
CA PRO A 60 43.32 40.80 -32.86
C PRO A 60 42.70 40.27 -34.20
N HIS A 61 41.37 40.03 -34.16
CA HIS A 61 40.27 40.31 -35.14
C HIS A 61 40.24 39.97 -36.68
N LYS A 62 39.03 39.52 -37.07
CA LYS A 62 38.16 39.83 -38.27
C LYS A 62 38.00 38.81 -39.44
N SER A 63 36.74 38.76 -39.93
CA SER A 63 36.06 37.96 -41.00
C SER A 63 36.10 38.65 -42.39
N PRO A 64 35.74 38.06 -43.59
CA PRO A 64 34.37 37.59 -44.00
C PRO A 64 34.34 36.38 -45.06
N PRO A 65 33.47 36.24 -46.13
CA PRO A 65 32.52 35.10 -46.23
C PRO A 65 32.44 34.36 -47.66
N PRO A 66 31.33 33.82 -48.28
CA PRO A 66 31.36 32.63 -49.19
C PRO A 66 30.92 32.85 -50.68
N PRO A 67 31.04 31.84 -51.59
CA PRO A 67 29.88 31.06 -52.17
C PRO A 67 30.29 29.57 -52.52
N PRO A 68 29.71 28.75 -53.48
CA PRO A 68 28.52 28.81 -54.37
C PRO A 68 27.65 27.49 -54.44
N HIS A 69 27.15 27.08 -55.62
CA HIS A 69 26.32 25.89 -56.00
C HIS A 69 26.82 25.22 -57.32
N PRO A 70 26.27 24.06 -57.77
CA PRO A 70 25.32 24.00 -58.92
C PRO A 70 24.12 23.03 -58.71
N ARG A 71 22.85 23.23 -59.14
CA ARG A 71 22.15 23.46 -60.45
C ARG A 71 21.85 22.19 -61.31
N HIS A 72 20.56 21.83 -61.54
CA HIS A 72 19.84 21.85 -62.86
C HIS A 72 18.40 21.22 -62.90
N ARG A 73 17.41 22.00 -63.40
CA ARG A 73 16.26 21.75 -64.35
C ARG A 73 15.51 20.38 -64.42
N ILE A 74 14.16 20.26 -64.30
CA ILE A 74 13.01 20.66 -65.21
C ILE A 74 12.97 19.81 -66.52
N PRO A 75 11.85 19.14 -66.97
CA PRO A 75 10.47 19.69 -67.19
C PRO A 75 9.20 18.79 -66.96
N TYR A 76 8.01 19.39 -67.15
CA TYR A 76 6.67 18.76 -67.35
C TYR A 76 6.37 18.43 -68.83
N PRO A 77 5.41 17.53 -69.12
CA PRO A 77 4.13 17.87 -69.82
C PRO A 77 2.91 17.15 -69.16
N SER A 78 1.62 17.26 -69.49
CA SER A 78 0.68 18.21 -70.13
C SER A 78 -0.48 17.37 -70.76
N ALA A 79 -1.75 17.77 -70.53
CA ALA A 79 -2.90 17.61 -71.46
C ALA A 79 -3.48 16.20 -71.77
N ALA A 80 -4.77 15.99 -72.13
CA ALA A 80 -6.01 16.80 -72.04
C ALA A 80 -7.29 16.01 -72.48
N ARG A 81 -8.50 16.56 -72.19
CA ARG A 81 -9.86 16.27 -72.78
C ARG A 81 -10.46 14.87 -72.47
N GLY A 82 -11.78 14.66 -72.27
CA GLY A 82 -13.02 15.48 -72.24
C GLY A 82 -14.20 14.60 -71.70
N MET A 83 -15.51 14.84 -71.86
CA MET A 83 -16.29 15.99 -72.38
C MET A 83 -17.82 15.77 -72.17
N LEU A 84 -18.59 16.82 -71.79
CA LEU A 84 -20.07 17.00 -71.88
C LEU A 84 -21.00 16.07 -71.01
N ILE A 85 -21.95 16.50 -70.14
CA ILE A 85 -22.88 17.67 -70.00
C ILE A 85 -24.02 17.63 -71.05
N PRO A 86 -25.31 18.01 -70.80
CA PRO A 86 -25.98 18.73 -69.67
C PRO A 86 -27.17 17.94 -69.03
N LEU A 87 -28.05 18.43 -68.12
CA LEU A 87 -28.41 19.72 -67.45
C LEU A 87 -29.04 19.28 -66.08
N ALA A 88 -29.27 20.07 -65.01
CA ALA A 88 -29.19 21.50 -64.68
C ALA A 88 -28.76 21.64 -63.18
N HIS A 89 -29.02 22.67 -62.36
CA HIS A 89 -29.64 24.00 -62.47
C HIS A 89 -28.93 24.98 -61.47
N LEU A 90 -29.33 26.25 -61.45
CA LEU A 90 -28.75 27.37 -60.67
C LEU A 90 -29.84 28.43 -60.32
N PRO A 91 -29.60 29.50 -59.51
CA PRO A 91 -28.35 30.10 -58.94
C PRO A 91 -28.32 30.24 -57.38
N ARG A 92 -27.21 30.46 -56.62
CA ARG A 92 -26.09 31.46 -56.59
C ARG A 92 -26.50 32.90 -56.17
N PRO A 93 -25.66 33.78 -55.53
CA PRO A 93 -24.32 33.62 -54.87
C PRO A 93 -24.15 34.49 -53.53
N PRO A 94 -23.02 35.19 -53.15
CA PRO A 94 -22.33 35.00 -51.83
C PRO A 94 -21.89 36.34 -51.07
N PRO A 95 -20.63 36.60 -50.57
CA PRO A 95 -19.96 36.19 -49.29
C PRO A 95 -19.24 37.33 -48.47
N LEU A 96 -18.35 36.94 -47.52
CA LEU A 96 -17.11 37.60 -46.99
C LEU A 96 -17.20 38.78 -45.98
N THR A 97 -16.40 38.72 -44.90
CA THR A 97 -15.25 39.63 -44.58
C THR A 97 -14.58 39.29 -43.22
N ALA A 98 -13.44 39.91 -42.88
CA ALA A 98 -12.56 39.53 -41.77
C ALA A 98 -12.11 40.71 -40.86
N SER A 99 -11.67 40.38 -39.63
CA SER A 99 -10.66 41.04 -38.77
C SER A 99 -10.73 42.55 -38.40
N ALA A 100 -10.84 42.85 -37.09
CA ALA A 100 -10.09 43.89 -36.32
C ALA A 100 -10.47 43.84 -34.81
N ILE A 101 -9.60 43.45 -33.87
CA ILE A 101 -8.71 44.30 -33.04
C ILE A 101 -9.40 45.46 -32.29
N PHE A 102 -9.59 45.35 -30.95
CA PHE A 102 -8.92 46.24 -29.94
C PHE A 102 -9.09 45.78 -28.47
N ARG A 103 -8.10 46.22 -27.66
CA ARG A 103 -7.70 45.82 -26.29
C ARG A 103 -8.54 46.40 -25.10
N PRO A 104 -8.23 46.11 -23.81
CA PRO A 104 -9.23 45.86 -22.75
C PRO A 104 -9.48 47.02 -21.75
N ARG A 105 -10.38 46.80 -20.79
CA ARG A 105 -10.46 47.57 -19.53
C ARG A 105 -10.80 46.71 -18.30
N ALA A 106 -10.04 46.94 -17.23
CA ALA A 106 -10.40 46.76 -15.82
C ALA A 106 -9.97 48.06 -15.08
N PRO A 107 -10.14 48.22 -13.76
CA PRO A 107 -11.24 47.82 -12.87
C PRO A 107 -11.89 49.06 -12.21
N ARG A 108 -12.97 48.91 -11.41
CA ARG A 108 -13.35 49.92 -10.39
C ARG A 108 -13.94 49.30 -9.12
N LEU A 109 -13.48 49.81 -7.98
CA LEU A 109 -14.01 49.58 -6.63
C LEU A 109 -15.25 50.45 -6.33
N LEU A 110 -15.89 50.09 -5.20
CA LEU A 110 -16.82 50.82 -4.30
C LEU A 110 -18.21 50.17 -4.24
N ALA A 111 -18.95 50.06 -3.13
CA ALA A 111 -18.70 50.02 -1.68
C ALA A 111 -20.08 50.14 -0.99
N SER A 112 -20.42 49.19 -0.09
CA SER A 112 -21.32 49.33 1.08
C SER A 112 -22.83 49.69 0.95
N LEU A 113 -23.60 49.24 1.97
CA LEU A 113 -25.01 49.55 2.32
C LEU A 113 -26.10 48.88 1.44
N SER A 114 -27.29 48.46 1.95
CA SER A 114 -27.78 48.21 3.32
C SER A 114 -29.16 47.52 3.27
N LEU A 115 -29.42 46.55 4.16
CA LEU A 115 -30.70 46.07 4.74
C LEU A 115 -32.01 45.92 3.92
N ALA A 116 -32.66 44.76 4.14
CA ALA A 116 -34.11 44.54 4.38
C ALA A 116 -35.00 43.82 3.33
N THR A 117 -35.35 42.57 3.67
CA THR A 117 -36.67 41.88 3.53
C THR A 117 -37.20 41.42 2.14
N PRO A 118 -38.07 40.37 2.09
CA PRO A 118 -38.15 39.46 0.93
C PRO A 118 -39.43 39.60 0.05
N PRO A 119 -39.41 39.07 -1.18
CA PRO A 119 -40.60 38.80 -2.01
C PRO A 119 -41.15 37.35 -1.85
N PRO A 120 -42.36 37.03 -2.37
CA PRO A 120 -43.19 35.90 -1.92
C PRO A 120 -42.96 34.56 -2.67
N PRO A 121 -43.58 33.45 -2.23
CA PRO A 121 -43.44 32.15 -2.88
C PRO A 121 -44.30 32.01 -4.14
N LEU A 122 -43.73 31.47 -5.22
CA LEU A 122 -44.47 31.06 -6.41
C LEU A 122 -44.04 29.66 -6.90
N LEU A 123 -44.88 28.69 -6.55
CA LEU A 123 -45.36 27.57 -7.37
C LEU A 123 -44.48 27.06 -8.53
N ALA A 124 -43.94 25.86 -8.30
CA ALA A 124 -43.79 24.72 -9.21
C ALA A 124 -43.91 24.96 -10.74
N ALA A 125 -42.80 24.71 -11.45
CA ALA A 125 -42.81 24.22 -12.83
C ALA A 125 -41.79 23.10 -12.99
N SER A 126 -42.26 21.86 -13.07
CA SER A 126 -41.46 20.66 -13.29
C SER A 126 -41.10 20.49 -14.77
N ALA A 127 -39.80 20.37 -15.10
CA ALA A 127 -39.32 19.69 -16.31
C ALA A 127 -37.77 19.64 -16.40
N PHE A 128 -37.11 18.85 -15.55
CA PHE A 128 -35.80 18.27 -15.89
C PHE A 128 -35.86 16.76 -15.65
N ALA A 129 -35.55 16.00 -16.70
CA ALA A 129 -35.80 14.57 -16.74
C ALA A 129 -34.83 13.80 -15.83
N SER A 130 -35.35 13.36 -14.68
CA SER A 130 -34.66 12.43 -13.80
C SER A 130 -34.59 11.03 -14.42
N LEU A 131 -33.49 10.72 -15.11
CA LEU A 131 -33.04 9.33 -15.19
C LEU A 131 -32.59 8.92 -13.78
N PRO A 132 -33.20 7.90 -13.15
CA PRO A 132 -33.03 7.69 -11.73
C PRO A 132 -31.71 6.96 -11.42
N LEU A 133 -30.89 7.54 -10.53
CA LEU A 133 -29.70 6.89 -9.93
C LEU A 133 -30.01 5.54 -9.24
N ARG A 134 -31.29 5.19 -9.02
CA ARG A 134 -31.76 3.87 -8.55
C ARG A 134 -31.26 2.69 -9.39
N ALA A 135 -30.84 2.91 -10.64
CA ALA A 135 -30.33 1.85 -11.51
C ALA A 135 -28.96 1.28 -11.10
N LEU A 136 -28.19 1.97 -10.24
CA LEU A 136 -26.84 1.58 -9.82
C LEU A 136 -26.79 0.72 -8.55
N LEU A 137 -27.95 0.34 -8.00
CA LEU A 137 -28.04 -0.50 -6.80
C LEU A 137 -27.76 -1.98 -7.14
N SER A 138 -26.88 -2.59 -6.36
CA SER A 138 -26.53 -4.01 -6.40
C SER A 138 -27.73 -4.93 -6.10
N GLU A 139 -27.66 -6.19 -6.50
CA GLU A 139 -28.76 -7.16 -6.28
C GLU A 139 -29.13 -7.31 -4.80
N SER A 140 -28.14 -7.28 -3.90
CA SER A 140 -28.36 -7.32 -2.44
C SER A 140 -29.11 -6.11 -1.90
N GLN A 141 -29.12 -4.97 -2.60
CA GLN A 141 -29.91 -3.79 -2.25
C GLN A 141 -31.37 -3.90 -2.73
N ARG A 142 -31.66 -4.72 -3.75
CA ARG A 142 -33.04 -4.97 -4.22
C ARG A 142 -33.82 -5.90 -3.29
N GLU A 143 -33.15 -6.85 -2.63
CA GLU A 143 -33.79 -7.74 -1.65
C GLU A 143 -34.24 -6.99 -0.38
N VAL A 144 -33.62 -5.85 -0.06
CA VAL A 144 -33.94 -5.05 1.14
C VAL A 144 -35.22 -4.20 0.97
N GLU A 145 -35.59 -3.79 -0.25
CA GLU A 145 -36.82 -3.01 -0.50
C GLU A 145 -38.13 -3.83 -0.35
N MET A 146 -38.04 -5.15 -0.13
CA MET A 146 -39.20 -6.07 -0.06
C MET A 146 -39.74 -6.34 1.37
N VAL A 147 -39.23 -5.67 2.41
CA VAL A 147 -39.66 -5.85 3.80
C VAL A 147 -40.61 -4.71 4.22
N GLY A 148 -41.82 -5.06 4.67
CA GLY A 148 -42.96 -4.14 4.78
C GLY A 148 -42.90 -3.02 5.83
N GLU A 149 -43.78 -2.03 5.64
CA GLU A 149 -43.83 -0.68 6.23
C GLU A 149 -44.10 -0.59 7.76
N SER A 150 -43.49 -1.43 8.60
CA SER A 150 -43.65 -1.35 10.07
C SER A 150 -42.35 -1.37 10.89
N GLU A 151 -41.19 -1.53 10.24
CA GLU A 151 -39.87 -1.35 10.86
C GLU A 151 -39.04 -0.36 10.02
N GLY A 152 -38.21 0.44 10.69
CA GLY A 152 -37.56 1.61 10.08
C GLY A 152 -36.59 1.30 8.93
N ARG A 153 -36.37 2.29 8.05
CA ARG A 153 -35.41 2.19 6.93
C ARG A 153 -33.96 1.99 7.42
N PRO A 154 -33.12 1.24 6.68
CA PRO A 154 -31.70 1.09 7.02
C PRO A 154 -30.96 2.44 6.94
N LEU A 155 -29.87 2.55 7.70
CA LEU A 155 -29.01 3.74 7.68
C LEU A 155 -28.21 3.79 6.36
N ARG A 156 -28.21 4.97 5.72
CA ARG A 156 -27.43 5.27 4.51
C ARG A 156 -26.15 6.01 4.92
N VAL A 157 -24.98 5.41 4.71
CA VAL A 157 -23.69 6.05 5.04
C VAL A 157 -23.08 6.64 3.77
N GLY A 158 -22.68 7.91 3.81
CA GLY A 158 -21.90 8.55 2.75
C GLY A 158 -20.42 8.47 3.07
N LEU A 159 -19.63 7.84 2.20
CA LEU A 159 -18.17 7.75 2.34
C LEU A 159 -17.53 8.76 1.41
N VAL A 160 -16.83 9.76 1.96
CA VAL A 160 -16.13 10.81 1.22
C VAL A 160 -14.63 10.54 1.28
N CYS A 161 -14.00 10.45 0.10
CA CYS A 161 -12.57 10.18 -0.04
C CYS A 161 -11.92 11.14 -1.04
N GLY A 162 -10.60 11.02 -1.20
CA GLY A 162 -9.78 11.93 -2.00
C GLY A 162 -9.33 13.15 -1.20
N GLY A 163 -9.58 14.34 -1.75
CA GLY A 163 -9.20 15.65 -1.23
C GLY A 163 -7.94 16.25 -1.90
N PRO A 164 -7.67 17.56 -1.71
CA PRO A 164 -6.52 18.27 -2.28
C PRO A 164 -5.18 17.98 -1.57
N SER A 165 -5.13 16.95 -0.72
CA SER A 165 -3.94 16.55 0.02
C SER A 165 -3.06 15.60 -0.80
N PRO A 166 -1.72 15.63 -0.67
CA PRO A 166 -0.86 14.57 -1.19
C PRO A 166 -1.22 13.16 -0.66
N GLU A 167 -1.92 13.06 0.46
CA GLU A 167 -2.40 11.80 1.07
C GLU A 167 -3.58 11.15 0.32
N ARG A 168 -4.01 11.71 -0.82
CA ARG A 168 -5.15 11.27 -1.64
C ARG A 168 -5.18 9.76 -1.95
N GLY A 169 -4.01 9.15 -2.21
CA GLY A 169 -3.91 7.70 -2.44
C GLY A 169 -4.22 6.86 -1.19
N ILE A 170 -3.81 7.32 -0.01
CA ILE A 170 -4.13 6.69 1.29
C ILE A 170 -5.64 6.83 1.56
N SER A 171 -6.24 7.96 1.20
CA SER A 171 -7.69 8.21 1.29
C SER A 171 -8.50 7.23 0.43
N LEU A 172 -8.07 6.97 -0.82
CA LEU A 172 -8.67 5.97 -1.69
C LEU A 172 -8.50 4.53 -1.14
N ASN A 173 -7.30 4.15 -0.68
CA ASN A 173 -7.09 2.84 -0.04
C ASN A 173 -7.93 2.67 1.24
N SER A 174 -8.09 3.73 2.02
CA SER A 174 -8.92 3.75 3.23
C SER A 174 -10.39 3.50 2.92
N ALA A 175 -10.89 4.01 1.80
CA ALA A 175 -12.27 3.80 1.38
C ALA A 175 -12.58 2.33 1.00
N ARG A 176 -11.59 1.57 0.53
CA ARG A 176 -11.74 0.13 0.18
C ARG A 176 -12.00 -0.77 1.39
N SER A 177 -11.65 -0.33 2.61
CA SER A 177 -11.82 -1.14 3.83
C SER A 177 -13.25 -1.16 4.40
N GLY A 178 -14.19 -0.46 3.75
CA GLY A 178 -15.56 -0.27 4.23
C GLY A 178 -16.65 -1.16 3.64
N GLU A 179 -16.33 -2.16 2.81
CA GLU A 179 -17.32 -2.88 1.96
C GLU A 179 -18.47 -3.59 2.72
N ASP A 180 -18.28 -3.96 3.99
CA ASP A 180 -19.32 -4.57 4.86
C ASP A 180 -20.42 -3.58 5.32
N LEU A 181 -20.32 -2.31 4.92
CA LEU A 181 -21.28 -1.25 5.22
C LEU A 181 -22.02 -0.85 3.94
N LEU A 182 -23.31 -0.54 4.04
CA LEU A 182 -24.10 0.02 2.94
C LEU A 182 -23.69 1.49 2.70
N VAL A 183 -22.56 1.68 2.02
CA VAL A 183 -21.97 2.98 1.71
C VAL A 183 -22.30 3.45 0.31
N THR A 184 -22.57 4.75 0.17
CA THR A 184 -22.50 5.46 -1.12
C THR A 184 -21.20 6.24 -1.15
N CYS A 185 -20.39 6.04 -2.19
CA CYS A 185 -19.05 6.60 -2.28
C CYS A 185 -19.04 7.93 -3.04
N TYR A 186 -18.25 8.87 -2.54
CA TYR A 186 -18.06 10.21 -3.08
C TYR A 186 -16.58 10.56 -3.09
N TYR A 187 -16.15 11.33 -4.08
CA TYR A 187 -14.77 11.77 -4.24
C TYR A 187 -14.68 13.28 -4.34
N ILE A 188 -13.60 13.85 -3.82
CA ILE A 188 -13.23 15.25 -4.00
C ILE A 188 -11.85 15.29 -4.66
N ASP A 189 -11.71 16.05 -5.73
CA ASP A 189 -10.43 16.19 -6.43
C ASP A 189 -9.53 17.28 -5.81
N CYS A 190 -8.39 17.56 -6.44
CA CYS A 190 -7.49 18.64 -6.02
C CYS A 190 -8.00 20.06 -6.33
N GLY A 191 -8.99 20.19 -7.21
CA GLY A 191 -9.70 21.44 -7.51
C GLY A 191 -10.88 21.73 -6.57
N MET A 192 -11.12 20.87 -5.57
CA MET A 192 -12.30 20.89 -4.68
C MET A 192 -13.63 20.64 -5.42
N ASN A 193 -13.60 20.01 -6.60
CA ASN A 193 -14.78 19.51 -7.29
C ASN A 193 -15.21 18.18 -6.65
N ALA A 194 -16.52 18.02 -6.42
CA ALA A 194 -17.08 16.80 -5.83
C ALA A 194 -17.73 15.91 -6.91
N TYR A 195 -17.66 14.59 -6.70
CA TYR A 195 -18.15 13.57 -7.62
C TYR A 195 -18.87 12.46 -6.87
N ALA A 196 -19.97 11.96 -7.42
CA ALA A 196 -20.53 10.67 -7.02
C ALA A 196 -19.82 9.55 -7.80
N ILE A 197 -19.34 8.52 -7.09
CA ILE A 197 -18.58 7.42 -7.66
C ILE A 197 -19.20 6.06 -7.29
N SER A 198 -19.07 5.10 -8.20
CA SER A 198 -19.39 3.69 -7.91
C SER A 198 -18.29 3.05 -7.05
N PRO A 199 -18.61 2.04 -6.21
CA PRO A 199 -17.60 1.28 -5.47
C PRO A 199 -16.54 0.64 -6.39
N ALA A 200 -16.92 0.26 -7.63
CA ALA A 200 -15.99 -0.26 -8.62
C ALA A 200 -14.86 0.72 -8.99
N GLN A 201 -15.12 2.04 -9.00
CA GLN A 201 -14.09 3.05 -9.29
C GLN A 201 -13.02 3.16 -8.19
N LEU A 202 -13.33 2.76 -6.95
CA LEU A 202 -12.33 2.74 -5.87
C LEU A 202 -11.16 1.80 -6.18
N TYR A 203 -11.33 0.82 -7.07
CA TYR A 203 -10.33 -0.20 -7.41
C TYR A 203 -9.28 0.23 -8.45
N SER A 204 -9.19 1.51 -8.82
CA SER A 204 -8.16 2.05 -9.74
C SER A 204 -6.70 1.78 -9.28
N ASN A 205 -5.75 1.69 -10.23
CA ASN A 205 -4.34 1.35 -9.95
C ASN A 205 -3.69 2.39 -9.03
N THR A 206 -3.66 3.63 -9.53
CA THR A 206 -3.03 4.81 -8.95
C THR A 206 -4.02 5.97 -8.87
N PRO A 207 -3.72 7.06 -8.14
CA PRO A 207 -4.52 8.27 -8.19
C PRO A 207 -4.66 8.87 -9.60
N SER A 208 -3.65 8.74 -10.47
CA SER A 208 -3.73 9.18 -11.88
C SER A 208 -4.70 8.33 -12.71
N ASP A 209 -4.68 7.00 -12.53
CA ASP A 209 -5.65 6.08 -13.14
C ASP A 209 -7.08 6.37 -12.69
N PHE A 210 -7.25 6.70 -11.40
CA PHE A 210 -8.52 7.11 -10.83
C PHE A 210 -9.02 8.42 -11.47
N ASP A 211 -8.20 9.48 -11.50
CA ASP A 211 -8.59 10.77 -12.08
C ASP A 211 -8.92 10.67 -13.58
N PHE A 212 -8.13 9.92 -14.36
CA PHE A 212 -8.39 9.70 -15.78
C PHE A 212 -9.74 9.00 -16.01
N LYS A 213 -10.09 8.03 -15.16
CA LYS A 213 -11.39 7.33 -15.20
C LYS A 213 -12.54 8.19 -14.66
N LEU A 214 -12.26 9.11 -13.73
CA LEU A 214 -13.26 9.99 -13.13
C LEU A 214 -13.95 10.87 -14.18
N GLU A 215 -13.18 11.47 -15.10
CA GLU A 215 -13.68 12.35 -16.18
C GLU A 215 -14.75 11.66 -17.07
N SER A 216 -14.70 10.34 -17.22
CA SER A 216 -15.58 9.58 -18.13
C SER A 216 -16.65 8.73 -17.41
N LEU A 217 -16.43 8.35 -16.15
CA LEU A 217 -17.30 7.42 -15.42
C LEU A 217 -18.07 8.04 -14.25
N ALA A 218 -17.67 9.20 -13.73
CA ALA A 218 -18.28 9.81 -12.54
C ALA A 218 -19.22 10.98 -12.88
N GLN A 219 -20.23 11.17 -12.02
CA GLN A 219 -21.10 12.34 -12.10
C GLN A 219 -20.58 13.42 -11.15
N GLY A 220 -20.04 14.50 -11.73
CA GLY A 220 -19.63 15.70 -10.98
C GLY A 220 -20.81 16.53 -10.49
N PHE A 221 -20.66 17.16 -9.33
CA PHE A 221 -21.58 18.19 -8.82
C PHE A 221 -21.16 19.58 -9.34
N GLN A 222 -22.13 20.46 -9.60
CA GLN A 222 -21.85 21.82 -10.12
C GLN A 222 -21.14 22.72 -9.09
N SER A 223 -21.35 22.45 -7.79
CA SER A 223 -20.65 23.13 -6.71
C SER A 223 -20.64 22.27 -5.44
N LEU A 224 -19.77 22.63 -4.48
CA LEU A 224 -19.80 22.06 -3.13
C LEU A 224 -21.12 22.33 -2.39
N PHE A 225 -21.88 23.36 -2.76
CA PHE A 225 -23.20 23.62 -2.19
C PHE A 225 -24.22 22.59 -2.68
N ASP A 226 -24.23 22.27 -3.97
CA ASP A 226 -25.10 21.24 -4.55
C ASP A 226 -24.74 19.85 -4.00
N PHE A 227 -23.44 19.58 -3.83
CA PHE A 227 -22.95 18.37 -3.17
C PHE A 227 -23.45 18.27 -1.72
N ALA A 228 -23.40 19.37 -0.96
CA ALA A 228 -23.90 19.41 0.40
C ALA A 228 -25.42 19.17 0.50
N GLN A 229 -26.20 19.78 -0.40
CA GLN A 229 -27.63 19.55 -0.50
C GLN A 229 -27.96 18.10 -0.93
N HIS A 230 -27.15 17.52 -1.82
CA HIS A 230 -27.25 16.11 -2.20
C HIS A 230 -27.02 15.18 -1.00
N LEU A 231 -25.94 15.41 -0.24
CA LEU A 231 -25.64 14.62 0.97
C LEU A 231 -26.77 14.74 2.00
N ALA A 232 -27.22 15.95 2.32
CA ALA A 232 -28.31 16.20 3.27
C ALA A 232 -29.63 15.49 2.91
N THR A 233 -29.83 15.13 1.62
CA THR A 233 -31.02 14.43 1.12
C THR A 233 -30.80 12.91 1.04
N ASN A 234 -29.63 12.48 0.57
CA ASN A 234 -29.39 11.10 0.12
C ASN A 234 -28.64 10.22 1.13
N VAL A 235 -27.94 10.79 2.11
CA VAL A 235 -27.28 10.04 3.18
C VAL A 235 -27.77 10.49 4.54
N ASP A 236 -27.59 9.63 5.54
CA ASP A 236 -28.01 9.89 6.92
C ASP A 236 -26.82 10.31 7.80
N ILE A 237 -25.62 9.83 7.49
CA ILE A 237 -24.36 10.22 8.12
C ILE A 237 -23.21 10.16 7.10
N VAL A 238 -22.25 11.07 7.20
CA VAL A 238 -21.05 11.16 6.33
C VAL A 238 -19.78 10.75 7.08
N PHE A 239 -18.83 10.14 6.38
CA PHE A 239 -17.52 9.76 6.87
C PHE A 239 -16.45 10.24 5.88
N PRO A 240 -15.54 11.18 6.22
CA PRO A 240 -15.45 12.02 7.42
C PRO A 240 -16.20 13.37 7.29
N GLU A 241 -16.00 14.29 8.24
CA GLU A 241 -16.54 15.65 8.19
C GLU A 241 -16.09 16.44 6.95
N LEU A 242 -17.02 17.20 6.35
CA LEU A 242 -16.71 18.21 5.32
C LEU A 242 -17.66 19.43 5.36
N LEU A 243 -18.88 19.27 5.90
CA LEU A 243 -20.01 20.15 5.64
C LEU A 243 -20.91 20.37 6.86
N GLU A 244 -20.32 20.64 8.03
CA GLU A 244 -21.06 21.03 9.26
C GLU A 244 -22.15 22.07 9.00
N LYS A 245 -21.87 23.08 8.17
CA LYS A 245 -22.80 24.17 7.81
C LYS A 245 -24.06 23.70 7.06
N ALA A 246 -24.02 22.52 6.45
CA ALA A 246 -25.17 21.91 5.78
C ALA A 246 -26.02 21.03 6.73
N ASN A 247 -25.65 20.96 8.02
CA ASN A 247 -26.34 20.20 9.06
C ASN A 247 -26.47 18.70 8.74
N VAL A 248 -25.52 18.15 7.98
CA VAL A 248 -25.41 16.71 7.72
C VAL A 248 -24.66 16.06 8.88
N PRO A 249 -25.22 15.03 9.53
CA PRO A 249 -24.48 14.26 10.54
C PRO A 249 -23.18 13.68 9.98
N PHE A 250 -22.14 13.61 10.80
CA PHE A 250 -20.83 13.10 10.38
C PHE A 250 -20.15 12.29 11.47
N VAL A 251 -19.20 11.45 11.07
CA VAL A 251 -18.27 10.74 11.96
C VAL A 251 -16.98 11.54 12.11
N GLY A 252 -16.47 11.62 13.35
CA GLY A 252 -15.24 12.29 13.72
C GLY A 252 -15.44 13.51 14.60
N THR A 253 -14.36 14.27 14.77
CA THR A 253 -14.30 15.47 15.61
C THR A 253 -14.87 16.70 14.87
N PRO A 254 -15.59 17.63 15.54
CA PRO A 254 -16.09 18.88 14.93
C PRO A 254 -15.00 19.85 14.46
N SER A 255 -15.28 20.66 13.43
CA SER A 255 -14.31 21.51 12.71
C SER A 255 -13.50 22.44 13.61
N LYS A 256 -14.14 23.05 14.61
CA LYS A 256 -13.50 23.94 15.59
C LYS A 256 -12.44 23.22 16.43
N ASN A 257 -12.73 21.98 16.82
CA ASN A 257 -11.85 21.14 17.62
C ASN A 257 -10.75 20.52 16.74
N CYS A 258 -11.08 20.17 15.50
CA CYS A 258 -10.11 19.77 14.48
C CYS A 258 -9.04 20.85 14.25
N LEU A 259 -9.45 22.11 14.07
CA LEU A 259 -8.51 23.23 13.85
C LEU A 259 -7.52 23.43 15.02
N LEU A 260 -7.98 23.21 16.26
CA LEU A 260 -7.13 23.32 17.46
C LEU A 260 -6.10 22.18 17.54
N ALA A 261 -6.51 20.96 17.22
CA ALA A 261 -5.67 19.76 17.33
C ALA A 261 -4.72 19.54 16.13
N PHE A 262 -5.05 20.08 14.96
CA PHE A 262 -4.31 19.85 13.71
C PHE A 262 -3.07 20.77 13.55
N ASP A 263 -3.14 22.01 14.03
CA ASP A 263 -1.96 22.89 14.12
C ASP A 263 -1.09 22.43 15.31
N LYS A 264 0.05 21.78 15.00
CA LYS A 264 0.95 21.19 16.00
C LYS A 264 1.47 22.18 17.04
N TYR A 265 1.62 23.46 16.66
CA TYR A 265 2.07 24.48 17.60
C TYR A 265 0.96 24.82 18.60
N ASN A 266 -0.28 25.02 18.13
CA ASN A 266 -1.42 25.26 19.02
C ASN A 266 -1.72 24.04 19.91
N ALA A 267 -1.61 22.82 19.36
CA ALA A 267 -1.74 21.59 20.13
C ALA A 267 -0.68 21.50 21.24
N SER A 268 0.58 21.85 20.95
CA SER A 268 1.68 21.91 21.93
C SER A 268 1.46 22.97 23.02
N LEU A 269 0.91 24.13 22.68
CA LEU A 269 0.51 25.14 23.66
C LEU A 269 -0.61 24.64 24.59
N GLU A 270 -1.63 23.98 24.04
CA GLU A 270 -2.74 23.40 24.82
C GLU A 270 -2.26 22.26 25.72
N LEU A 271 -1.43 21.34 25.21
CA LEU A 271 -0.73 20.30 25.99
C LEU A 271 -0.03 20.90 27.21
N ASN A 272 0.77 21.95 27.02
CA ASN A 272 1.48 22.63 28.10
C ASN A 272 0.53 23.33 29.09
N ALA A 273 -0.56 23.94 28.61
CA ALA A 273 -1.59 24.55 29.46
C ALA A 273 -2.35 23.52 30.32
N GLN A 274 -2.55 22.30 29.79
CA GLN A 274 -3.11 21.15 30.51
C GLN A 274 -2.09 20.44 31.42
N GLY A 275 -0.86 20.96 31.53
CA GLY A 275 0.18 20.44 32.42
C GLY A 275 0.93 19.21 31.89
N PHE A 276 0.87 18.91 30.60
CA PHE A 276 1.67 17.85 29.99
C PHE A 276 3.11 18.29 29.75
N LEU A 277 4.03 17.32 29.76
CA LEU A 277 5.33 17.47 29.14
C LEU A 277 5.15 17.68 27.63
N THR A 278 5.86 18.66 27.08
CA THR A 278 5.88 18.99 25.64
C THR A 278 7.32 19.08 25.15
N VAL A 279 7.52 18.81 23.86
CA VAL A 279 8.83 19.01 23.23
C VAL A 279 9.10 20.51 23.16
N PRO A 280 10.26 21.01 23.65
CA PRO A 280 10.64 22.40 23.47
C PRO A 280 10.65 22.74 21.98
N ASN A 281 9.97 23.83 21.62
CA ASN A 281 9.75 24.18 20.23
C ASN A 281 9.80 25.70 19.98
N PHE A 282 10.00 26.06 18.71
CA PHE A 282 10.07 27.44 18.23
C PHE A 282 9.23 27.57 16.94
N LEU A 283 8.33 28.55 16.90
CA LEU A 283 7.50 28.83 15.74
C LEU A 283 8.21 29.80 14.77
N VAL A 284 8.30 29.41 13.51
CA VAL A 284 8.68 30.25 12.38
C VAL A 284 7.44 30.55 11.56
N GLU A 285 7.11 31.83 11.40
CA GLU A 285 6.09 32.29 10.47
C GLU A 285 6.75 32.95 9.25
N LYS A 286 6.12 32.83 8.09
CA LYS A 286 6.48 33.54 6.85
C LYS A 286 6.78 35.02 7.10
N ASP A 287 7.90 35.49 6.53
CA ASP A 287 8.43 36.85 6.65
C ASP A 287 8.77 37.33 8.09
N LYS A 288 8.76 36.43 9.10
CA LYS A 288 9.06 36.77 10.52
C LYS A 288 10.27 36.04 11.12
N LEU A 289 11.03 35.28 10.33
CA LEU A 289 12.20 34.55 10.83
C LEU A 289 13.34 35.49 11.24
N ALA A 290 13.57 35.60 12.54
CA ALA A 290 14.71 36.31 13.11
C ALA A 290 15.78 35.29 13.55
N LYS A 291 16.81 35.06 12.72
CA LYS A 291 17.85 34.05 12.99
C LYS A 291 18.54 34.25 14.35
N SER A 292 18.71 35.49 14.81
CA SER A 292 19.23 35.79 16.17
C SER A 292 18.33 35.25 17.30
N LYS A 293 17.00 35.31 17.17
CA LYS A 293 16.07 34.75 18.16
C LYS A 293 16.11 33.22 18.17
N LEU A 294 16.39 32.61 17.03
CA LEU A 294 16.57 31.16 16.95
C LEU A 294 17.89 30.75 17.64
N GLU A 295 18.98 31.49 17.43
CA GLU A 295 20.24 31.29 18.18
C GLU A 295 20.07 31.49 19.70
N GLU A 296 19.32 32.51 20.13
CA GLU A 296 18.93 32.74 21.53
C GLU A 296 18.10 31.56 22.07
N TRP A 297 17.15 31.04 21.29
CA TRP A 297 16.34 29.89 21.68
C TRP A 297 17.19 28.62 21.86
N PHE A 298 18.08 28.28 20.91
CA PHE A 298 19.03 27.16 21.03
C PHE A 298 19.84 27.24 22.34
N GLN A 299 20.34 28.44 22.70
CA GLN A 299 21.04 28.65 23.97
C GLN A 299 20.13 28.45 25.19
N SER A 300 18.87 28.90 25.13
CA SER A 300 17.91 28.78 26.24
C SER A 300 17.55 27.33 26.59
N ILE A 301 17.60 26.42 25.62
CA ILE A 301 17.37 24.98 25.79
C ILE A 301 18.67 24.15 25.91
N ASN A 302 19.82 24.82 26.09
CA ASN A 302 21.14 24.18 26.21
C ASN A 302 21.53 23.30 24.99
N LEU A 303 21.15 23.73 23.78
CA LEU A 303 21.52 23.08 22.51
C LEU A 303 22.69 23.83 21.84
N ASP A 304 23.61 23.11 21.19
CA ASP A 304 24.71 23.73 20.46
C ASP A 304 24.19 24.50 19.23
N LYS A 305 24.54 25.78 19.10
CA LYS A 305 23.98 26.65 18.05
C LYS A 305 24.48 26.32 16.63
N GLU A 306 25.59 25.61 16.48
CA GLU A 306 26.20 25.27 15.19
C GLU A 306 25.87 23.82 14.77
N ASN A 307 25.71 22.89 15.72
CA ASN A 307 25.58 21.45 15.46
C ASN A 307 24.39 20.79 16.18
N GLY A 308 23.67 21.51 17.04
CA GLY A 308 22.56 20.97 17.84
C GLY A 308 21.43 20.44 16.97
N LYS A 309 21.01 19.20 17.22
CA LYS A 309 20.07 18.48 16.36
C LYS A 309 18.63 18.86 16.67
N VAL A 310 17.90 19.28 15.64
CA VAL A 310 16.47 19.64 15.70
C VAL A 310 15.68 18.99 14.57
N VAL A 311 14.36 18.93 14.70
CA VAL A 311 13.42 18.56 13.65
C VAL A 311 12.69 19.83 13.19
N VAL A 312 12.66 20.07 11.88
CA VAL A 312 11.90 21.15 11.25
C VAL A 312 10.71 20.53 10.54
N LYS A 313 9.49 20.98 10.85
CA LYS A 313 8.26 20.43 10.25
C LYS A 313 7.15 21.49 10.06
N PRO A 314 6.29 21.36 9.03
CA PRO A 314 5.10 22.21 8.89
C PRO A 314 4.11 22.02 10.04
N THR A 315 3.45 23.10 10.46
CA THR A 315 2.45 23.06 11.53
C THR A 315 1.23 22.23 11.16
N SER A 316 0.79 22.33 9.90
CA SER A 316 -0.53 21.90 9.43
C SER A 316 -0.49 20.85 8.29
N ALA A 317 0.58 20.06 8.20
CA ALA A 317 0.67 18.93 7.25
C ALA A 317 0.80 17.55 7.96
N GLY A 318 0.38 16.49 7.27
CA GLY A 318 0.40 15.10 7.74
C GLY A 318 1.53 14.24 7.15
N SER A 319 1.50 12.94 7.45
CA SER A 319 2.31 11.86 6.86
C SER A 319 3.83 12.10 6.70
N SER A 320 4.42 12.89 7.60
CA SER A 320 5.85 13.28 7.57
C SER A 320 6.27 14.08 6.32
N ILE A 321 5.32 14.72 5.62
CA ILE A 321 5.60 15.62 4.49
C ILE A 321 6.25 16.91 5.00
N GLY A 322 7.34 17.34 4.38
CA GLY A 322 8.09 18.53 4.80
C GLY A 322 8.80 18.38 6.16
N VAL A 323 8.96 17.16 6.68
CA VAL A 323 9.67 16.91 7.94
C VAL A 323 11.14 16.58 7.68
N VAL A 324 12.06 17.39 8.21
CA VAL A 324 13.51 17.25 8.00
C VAL A 324 14.31 17.39 9.30
N VAL A 325 15.44 16.70 9.41
CA VAL A 325 16.43 16.95 10.47
C VAL A 325 17.28 18.17 10.10
N ALA A 326 17.56 19.04 11.07
CA ALA A 326 18.54 20.11 10.93
C ALA A 326 19.58 20.11 12.06
N TYR A 327 20.75 20.70 11.78
CA TYR A 327 21.91 20.76 12.67
C TYR A 327 22.34 22.22 12.85
N GLY A 328 22.12 22.76 14.05
CA GLY A 328 22.36 24.17 14.37
C GLY A 328 21.26 25.11 13.88
N ALA A 329 21.31 26.36 14.35
CA ALA A 329 20.28 27.36 14.09
C ALA A 329 20.25 27.82 12.62
N ASN A 330 21.40 27.83 11.93
CA ASN A 330 21.50 28.27 10.53
C ASN A 330 20.84 27.27 9.56
N ASP A 331 21.15 25.99 9.68
CA ASP A 331 20.53 24.91 8.87
C ASP A 331 19.03 24.78 9.17
N ALA A 332 18.63 24.92 10.44
CA ALA A 332 17.21 24.91 10.83
C ALA A 332 16.43 26.09 10.24
N ALA A 333 17.04 27.28 10.18
CA ALA A 333 16.48 28.45 9.53
C ALA A 333 16.34 28.27 8.00
N GLU A 334 17.38 27.76 7.33
CA GLU A 334 17.37 27.51 5.88
C GLU A 334 16.31 26.47 5.49
N LYS A 335 16.19 25.37 6.26
CA LYS A 335 15.15 24.35 6.04
C LYS A 335 13.73 24.87 6.29
N ALA A 336 13.54 25.74 7.28
CA ALA A 336 12.24 26.38 7.51
C ALA A 336 11.88 27.36 6.37
N GLU A 337 12.85 28.16 5.90
CA GLU A 337 12.70 29.02 4.72
C GLU A 337 12.36 28.19 3.47
N GLY A 338 12.99 27.02 3.29
CA GLY A 338 12.71 26.05 2.23
C GLY A 338 11.23 25.60 2.19
N ILE A 339 10.75 25.01 3.28
CA ILE A 339 9.36 24.50 3.42
C ILE A 339 8.32 25.60 3.12
N ILE A 340 8.57 26.83 3.60
CA ILE A 340 7.69 27.99 3.35
C ILE A 340 7.75 28.42 1.87
N SER A 341 8.94 28.42 1.27
CA SER A 341 9.14 28.81 -0.13
C SER A 341 8.56 27.82 -1.14
N GLU A 342 8.53 26.53 -0.79
CA GLU A 342 7.85 25.45 -1.53
C GLU A 342 6.33 25.52 -1.41
N GLY A 343 5.79 26.37 -0.52
CA GLY A 343 4.35 26.55 -0.32
C GLY A 343 3.67 25.42 0.45
N ILE A 344 4.42 24.63 1.22
CA ILE A 344 3.89 23.50 2.01
C ILE A 344 3.05 24.02 3.20
N ASP A 345 3.54 25.03 3.91
CA ASP A 345 2.84 25.70 5.02
C ASP A 345 3.42 27.13 5.18
N ASP A 346 2.58 28.10 5.54
CA ASP A 346 3.02 29.47 5.90
C ASP A 346 3.63 29.53 7.32
N LYS A 347 3.51 28.44 8.09
CA LYS A 347 4.10 28.28 9.42
C LYS A 347 4.88 26.96 9.54
N VAL A 348 6.05 27.05 10.17
CA VAL A 348 6.94 25.91 10.44
C VAL A 348 7.29 25.89 11.91
N ILE A 349 7.32 24.70 12.52
CA ILE A 349 7.75 24.49 13.90
C ILE A 349 9.11 23.78 13.91
N ILE A 350 10.03 24.29 14.72
CA ILE A 350 11.35 23.71 14.98
C ILE A 350 11.29 23.08 16.38
N GLU A 351 11.56 21.78 16.49
CA GLU A 351 11.48 21.00 17.73
C GLU A 351 12.84 20.38 18.07
N VAL A 352 13.12 20.18 19.36
CA VAL A 352 14.31 19.43 19.79
C VAL A 352 14.26 17.99 19.28
N PHE A 353 15.35 17.51 18.68
CA PHE A 353 15.46 16.11 18.27
C PHE A 353 15.56 15.21 19.51
N LEU A 354 14.65 14.23 19.63
CA LEU A 354 14.53 13.35 20.79
C LEU A 354 15.47 12.14 20.69
N GLU A 355 16.76 12.35 20.97
CA GLU A 355 17.75 11.26 20.96
C GLU A 355 17.47 10.19 22.02
N GLY A 356 17.64 8.92 21.63
CA GLY A 356 17.38 7.76 22.51
C GLY A 356 15.89 7.47 22.77
N GLY A 357 14.97 8.25 22.21
CA GLY A 357 13.53 8.02 22.33
C GLY A 357 13.02 6.90 21.41
N THR A 358 11.91 6.28 21.83
CA THR A 358 11.14 5.34 21.02
C THR A 358 9.77 5.92 20.74
N GLU A 359 9.39 5.97 19.46
CA GLU A 359 8.07 6.47 19.03
C GLU A 359 6.98 5.45 19.40
N PHE A 360 5.81 5.94 19.78
CA PHE A 360 4.62 5.14 20.04
C PHE A 360 3.37 5.75 19.40
N THR A 361 2.43 4.86 19.09
CA THR A 361 1.11 5.20 18.55
C THR A 361 0.01 4.59 19.42
N ALA A 362 -1.02 5.36 19.75
CA ALA A 362 -2.18 4.87 20.49
C ALA A 362 -3.48 5.28 19.81
N ILE A 363 -4.31 4.28 19.49
CA ILE A 363 -5.68 4.47 19.04
C ILE A 363 -6.58 4.64 20.26
N VAL A 364 -7.49 5.61 20.19
CA VAL A 364 -8.50 5.88 21.20
C VAL A 364 -9.87 5.88 20.54
N VAL A 365 -10.84 5.24 21.19
CA VAL A 365 -12.22 5.11 20.73
C VAL A 365 -13.13 5.72 21.80
N ASP A 366 -14.04 6.59 21.40
CA ASP A 366 -15.06 7.11 22.30
C ASP A 366 -16.16 6.06 22.47
N VAL A 367 -16.42 5.67 23.72
CA VAL A 367 -17.53 4.77 24.09
C VAL A 367 -18.52 5.47 25.02
N GLY A 368 -18.43 6.81 25.10
CA GLY A 368 -19.28 7.67 25.90
C GLY A 368 -20.66 7.88 25.28
N THR A 369 -21.30 8.97 25.68
CA THR A 369 -22.60 9.42 25.18
C THR A 369 -22.45 10.73 24.39
N ALA A 370 -23.47 11.12 23.62
CA ALA A 370 -23.51 12.37 22.86
C ALA A 370 -22.94 13.62 23.58
N ASN A 371 -23.19 13.72 24.89
CA ASN A 371 -22.81 14.88 25.71
C ASN A 371 -21.62 14.62 26.66
N ASN A 372 -21.15 13.38 26.81
CA ASN A 372 -20.05 13.02 27.71
C ASN A 372 -19.15 11.97 27.07
N SER A 373 -17.93 12.37 26.70
CA SER A 373 -16.94 11.50 26.07
C SER A 373 -16.26 10.58 27.09
N GLU A 374 -16.29 9.28 26.80
CA GLU A 374 -15.63 8.23 27.59
C GLU A 374 -14.58 7.52 26.71
N PRO A 375 -13.44 8.17 26.43
CA PRO A 375 -12.38 7.58 25.61
C PRO A 375 -11.72 6.38 26.31
N VAL A 376 -11.80 5.23 25.65
CA VAL A 376 -11.02 4.03 25.96
C VAL A 376 -9.86 3.92 24.98
N VAL A 377 -8.65 3.85 25.52
CA VAL A 377 -7.42 3.77 24.74
C VAL A 377 -7.04 2.31 24.57
N LEU A 378 -6.83 1.92 23.31
CA LEU A 378 -6.47 0.56 22.93
C LEU A 378 -5.03 0.23 23.37
N LEU A 379 -4.57 -0.98 23.05
CA LEU A 379 -3.17 -1.36 23.30
C LEU A 379 -2.25 -0.53 22.40
N PRO A 380 -1.35 0.32 22.96
CA PRO A 380 -0.44 1.12 22.15
C PRO A 380 0.48 0.23 21.29
N THR A 381 1.10 0.84 20.30
CA THR A 381 2.14 0.22 19.47
C THR A 381 3.44 0.98 19.64
N GLU A 382 4.53 0.26 19.88
CA GLU A 382 5.90 0.76 19.77
C GLU A 382 6.35 0.69 18.31
N VAL A 383 6.99 1.76 17.84
CA VAL A 383 7.59 1.87 16.50
C VAL A 383 9.11 1.83 16.65
N GLU A 384 9.72 0.69 16.31
CA GLU A 384 11.17 0.50 16.34
C GLU A 384 11.77 0.79 14.96
N LEU A 385 12.75 1.70 14.88
CA LEU A 385 13.55 1.91 13.68
C LEU A 385 14.77 0.97 13.68
N GLN A 386 14.83 0.05 12.72
CA GLN A 386 15.96 -0.87 12.56
C GLN A 386 17.10 -0.19 11.78
N SER A 387 18.24 0.00 12.43
CA SER A 387 19.46 0.50 11.77
C SER A 387 20.12 -0.58 10.92
N SER A 388 20.29 -0.31 9.63
CA SER A 388 21.11 -1.12 8.73
C SER A 388 22.60 -1.05 9.14
N SER A 389 23.34 -2.14 8.90
CA SER A 389 24.70 -2.29 9.41
C SER A 389 25.73 -1.36 8.75
N ASN A 390 26.19 -0.35 9.48
CA ASN A 390 27.53 0.28 9.42
C ASN A 390 28.11 0.78 8.07
N ILE A 391 27.39 0.80 6.95
CA ILE A 391 27.98 1.11 5.64
C ILE A 391 27.53 2.46 5.04
N ASP A 392 26.33 2.98 5.36
CA ASP A 392 25.89 4.32 4.90
C ASP A 392 25.45 5.22 6.06
N ILE A 393 26.31 6.17 6.45
CA ILE A 393 26.11 7.13 7.56
C ILE A 393 25.19 8.30 7.11
N GLN A 394 24.28 8.06 6.15
CA GLN A 394 23.40 9.07 5.55
C GLN A 394 21.94 8.63 5.34
N GLU A 395 21.52 7.43 5.81
CA GLU A 395 20.08 7.11 5.84
C GLU A 395 19.37 7.77 7.05
N ASP A 396 18.29 8.52 6.78
CA ASP A 396 17.60 9.34 7.78
C ASP A 396 17.13 8.59 9.04
N THR A 397 17.26 9.24 10.20
CA THR A 397 16.78 8.73 11.50
C THR A 397 15.29 9.01 11.79
N ILE A 398 14.47 9.37 10.78
CA ILE A 398 13.05 9.76 10.95
C ILE A 398 12.09 8.69 10.43
N PHE A 399 10.95 8.50 11.10
CA PHE A 399 9.82 7.70 10.61
C PHE A 399 9.05 8.47 9.51
N ASN A 400 9.55 8.37 8.28
CA ASN A 400 9.05 9.09 7.10
C ASN A 400 7.91 8.34 6.37
N TYR A 401 7.30 8.98 5.35
CA TYR A 401 6.22 8.41 4.54
C TYR A 401 6.52 6.98 4.04
N ARG A 402 7.72 6.78 3.48
CA ARG A 402 8.17 5.48 2.96
C ARG A 402 8.08 4.39 4.02
N ARG A 403 8.51 4.70 5.25
CA ARG A 403 8.50 3.78 6.40
C ARG A 403 7.10 3.55 6.97
N LYS A 404 6.19 4.51 6.82
CA LYS A 404 4.78 4.44 7.29
C LYS A 404 3.88 3.59 6.40
N TYR A 405 4.07 3.62 5.07
CA TYR A 405 3.12 3.06 4.12
C TYR A 405 3.68 2.00 3.17
N LEU A 406 5.00 1.91 2.96
CA LEU A 406 5.60 0.91 2.07
C LEU A 406 6.25 -0.25 2.85
N PRO A 407 6.16 -1.50 2.36
CA PRO A 407 6.88 -2.63 2.93
C PRO A 407 8.38 -2.35 3.09
N THR A 408 8.88 -2.34 4.32
CA THR A 408 10.28 -2.04 4.64
C THR A 408 10.78 -2.92 5.77
N ARG A 409 12.07 -3.27 5.75
CA ARG A 409 12.77 -3.87 6.90
C ARG A 409 13.37 -2.83 7.85
N GLN A 410 13.20 -1.54 7.56
CA GLN A 410 13.73 -0.45 8.40
C GLN A 410 12.86 -0.15 9.63
N VAL A 411 11.69 -0.79 9.77
CA VAL A 411 10.77 -0.57 10.91
C VAL A 411 10.20 -1.89 11.41
N ALA A 412 9.94 -1.98 12.71
CA ALA A 412 9.15 -3.04 13.33
C ALA A 412 8.07 -2.45 14.27
N TYR A 413 6.95 -3.16 14.41
CA TYR A 413 5.77 -2.71 15.16
C TYR A 413 5.37 -3.70 16.27
N HIS A 414 5.53 -3.29 17.54
CA HIS A 414 5.25 -4.15 18.70
C HIS A 414 3.97 -3.69 19.42
N THR A 415 2.96 -4.57 19.49
CA THR A 415 1.63 -4.29 20.09
C THR A 415 1.21 -5.47 20.99
N PRO A 416 1.18 -5.31 22.33
CA PRO A 416 1.54 -4.11 23.12
C PRO A 416 3.02 -3.74 22.98
N PRO A 417 3.45 -2.52 23.37
CA PRO A 417 4.87 -2.16 23.30
C PRO A 417 5.71 -3.01 24.27
N ARG A 418 7.04 -2.95 24.15
CA ARG A 418 7.99 -3.59 25.08
C ARG A 418 8.32 -2.68 26.28
N PHE A 419 7.61 -1.58 26.43
CA PHE A 419 7.77 -0.64 27.55
C PHE A 419 7.29 -1.25 28.88
N PRO A 420 7.80 -0.77 30.03
CA PRO A 420 7.27 -1.13 31.35
C PRO A 420 5.78 -0.79 31.49
N SER A 421 4.99 -1.59 32.22
CA SER A 421 3.54 -1.37 32.31
C SER A 421 3.13 0.02 32.80
N GLU A 422 3.88 0.62 33.73
CA GLU A 422 3.65 2.00 34.19
C GLU A 422 3.73 3.04 33.06
N VAL A 423 4.60 2.81 32.07
CA VAL A 423 4.71 3.66 30.87
C VAL A 423 3.51 3.45 29.95
N ILE A 424 3.06 2.20 29.77
CA ILE A 424 1.86 1.86 28.99
C ILE A 424 0.61 2.50 29.61
N ASP A 425 0.48 2.42 30.93
CA ASP A 425 -0.63 3.02 31.68
C ASP A 425 -0.57 4.55 31.61
N CYS A 426 0.62 5.16 31.71
CA CYS A 426 0.83 6.60 31.52
C CYS A 426 0.44 7.07 30.10
N ILE A 427 0.80 6.30 29.06
CA ILE A 427 0.38 6.56 27.68
C ILE A 427 -1.15 6.51 27.57
N ARG A 428 -1.78 5.43 28.03
CA ARG A 428 -3.24 5.26 27.94
C ARG A 428 -4.00 6.32 28.73
N GLN A 429 -3.53 6.68 29.93
CA GLN A 429 -4.11 7.76 30.72
C GLN A 429 -3.96 9.12 30.03
N GLY A 430 -2.77 9.45 29.51
CA GLY A 430 -2.50 10.72 28.84
C GLY A 430 -3.37 10.91 27.60
N VAL A 431 -3.44 9.88 26.74
CA VAL A 431 -4.31 9.88 25.54
C VAL A 431 -5.79 10.04 25.91
N SER A 432 -6.27 9.38 26.98
CA SER A 432 -7.66 9.52 27.48
C SER A 432 -7.96 10.93 28.00
N ILE A 433 -6.98 11.61 28.61
CA ILE A 433 -7.12 13.02 29.04
C ILE A 433 -7.12 13.95 27.82
N LEU A 434 -6.15 13.83 26.91
CA LEU A 434 -6.01 14.68 25.72
C LEU A 434 -7.25 14.63 24.83
N PHE A 435 -7.80 13.43 24.61
CA PHE A 435 -9.02 13.25 23.84
C PHE A 435 -10.20 14.06 24.41
N ARG A 436 -10.34 14.10 25.75
CA ARG A 436 -11.37 14.92 26.41
C ARG A 436 -11.05 16.42 26.35
N CYS A 437 -9.83 16.83 26.68
CA CYS A 437 -9.45 18.25 26.74
C CYS A 437 -9.55 18.93 25.37
N LEU A 438 -9.12 18.27 24.30
CA LEU A 438 -9.25 18.77 22.93
C LEU A 438 -10.67 18.59 22.36
N GLY A 439 -11.60 17.98 23.11
CA GLY A 439 -12.98 17.78 22.70
C GLY A 439 -13.14 16.88 21.49
N LEU A 440 -12.25 15.90 21.31
CA LEU A 440 -12.28 14.94 20.21
C LEU A 440 -13.52 14.02 20.32
N ARG A 441 -13.91 13.39 19.21
CA ARG A 441 -15.10 12.52 19.15
C ARG A 441 -14.89 11.29 18.27
N ASP A 442 -15.63 10.25 18.62
CA ASP A 442 -15.74 8.94 17.95
C ASP A 442 -14.44 8.11 17.99
N PHE A 443 -13.33 8.60 17.42
CA PHE A 443 -12.00 7.98 17.54
C PHE A 443 -10.89 8.98 17.18
N ALA A 444 -9.64 8.67 17.54
CA ALA A 444 -8.44 9.37 17.09
C ALA A 444 -7.20 8.45 17.17
N ARG A 445 -6.09 8.88 16.54
CA ARG A 445 -4.75 8.29 16.73
C ARG A 445 -3.81 9.36 17.30
N ILE A 446 -3.32 9.14 18.52
CA ILE A 446 -2.35 10.03 19.16
C ILE A 446 -0.98 9.34 19.13
N ASP A 447 0.00 10.02 18.55
CA ASP A 447 1.39 9.58 18.48
C ASP A 447 2.25 10.37 19.49
N GLY A 448 3.37 9.79 19.90
CA GLY A 448 4.26 10.37 20.91
C GLY A 448 5.57 9.61 21.07
N TRP A 449 6.32 9.96 22.10
CA TRP A 449 7.66 9.44 22.37
C TRP A 449 7.81 9.00 23.81
N PHE A 450 8.40 7.82 24.01
CA PHE A 450 8.91 7.38 25.30
C PHE A 450 10.44 7.58 25.34
N LEU A 451 10.92 8.29 26.37
CA LEU A 451 12.33 8.58 26.59
C LEU A 451 12.83 7.83 27.84
N PRO A 452 13.49 6.67 27.68
CA PRO A 452 14.11 5.96 28.79
C PRO A 452 15.36 6.72 29.27
N THR A 453 15.32 7.22 30.50
CA THR A 453 16.25 8.25 31.05
C THR A 453 15.99 9.66 30.50
N PRO A 454 16.00 10.73 31.33
CA PRO A 454 15.80 12.09 30.81
C PRO A 454 16.95 12.52 29.91
N VAL A 455 16.63 13.02 28.70
CA VAL A 455 17.62 13.70 27.86
C VAL A 455 18.08 14.96 28.58
N THR A 456 19.37 15.27 28.53
CA THR A 456 19.98 16.48 29.13
C THR A 456 19.48 17.80 28.52
N SER A 457 18.60 17.75 27.50
CA SER A 457 17.90 18.87 26.86
C SER A 457 16.45 19.08 27.33
N LEU A 458 15.93 18.24 28.24
CA LEU A 458 14.65 18.49 28.96
C LEU A 458 14.78 19.08 30.40
N PRO A 459 15.87 19.74 30.85
CA PRO A 459 16.02 20.16 32.23
C PRO A 459 15.24 21.44 32.53
N SER A 460 14.15 21.32 33.28
CA SER A 460 13.65 22.43 34.09
C SER A 460 13.09 21.90 35.41
N ALA A 461 13.22 22.68 36.48
CA ALA A 461 12.57 22.35 37.76
C ALA A 461 11.03 22.31 37.62
N GLU A 462 10.49 23.07 36.67
CA GLU A 462 9.07 23.17 36.34
C GLU A 462 8.50 21.88 35.72
N ASN A 463 9.34 21.07 35.05
CA ASN A 463 8.91 19.81 34.44
C ASN A 463 8.61 18.70 35.47
N THR A 464 9.05 18.84 36.73
CA THR A 464 8.90 17.79 37.76
C THR A 464 7.46 17.51 38.19
N GLY A 465 6.55 18.47 38.01
CA GLY A 465 5.12 18.34 38.32
C GLY A 465 4.22 18.03 37.11
N LYS A 466 4.78 17.91 35.91
CA LYS A 466 4.01 17.72 34.67
C LYS A 466 3.63 16.26 34.42
N PHE A 467 2.49 16.05 33.77
CA PHE A 467 2.05 14.73 33.32
C PHE A 467 2.98 14.19 32.24
N GLY A 468 3.33 12.90 32.34
CA GLY A 468 4.25 12.19 31.44
C GLY A 468 5.52 11.70 32.13
N ASN A 469 5.87 12.21 33.32
CA ASN A 469 6.99 11.67 34.10
C ASN A 469 6.61 10.30 34.71
N THR A 470 7.45 9.29 34.50
CA THR A 470 7.35 7.94 35.11
C THR A 470 8.65 7.59 35.81
N LYS A 471 8.69 6.53 36.63
CA LYS A 471 9.95 6.08 37.26
C LYS A 471 10.97 5.50 36.27
N TYR A 472 10.58 5.27 35.01
CA TYR A 472 11.43 4.70 33.96
C TYR A 472 11.89 5.72 32.91
N GLY A 473 11.32 6.92 32.90
CA GLY A 473 11.52 7.89 31.82
C GLY A 473 10.35 8.84 31.63
N ALA A 474 10.38 9.62 30.55
CA ALA A 474 9.34 10.57 30.20
C ALA A 474 8.49 10.09 29.00
N VAL A 475 7.19 10.35 29.06
CA VAL A 475 6.22 10.17 27.98
C VAL A 475 5.83 11.55 27.45
N LEU A 476 6.03 11.77 26.16
CA LEU A 476 5.68 12.98 25.42
C LEU A 476 4.61 12.65 24.38
N PHE A 477 3.70 13.58 24.12
CA PHE A 477 2.71 13.48 23.06
C PHE A 477 2.97 14.58 22.03
N THR A 478 2.95 14.26 20.74
CA THR A 478 3.37 15.20 19.68
C THR A 478 2.31 15.38 18.60
N ASP A 479 1.82 14.29 17.99
CA ASP A 479 1.02 14.37 16.77
C ASP A 479 -0.37 13.75 17.00
N ILE A 480 -1.41 14.56 16.77
CA ILE A 480 -2.80 14.24 17.08
C ILE A 480 -3.56 14.09 15.76
N ASN A 481 -3.75 12.85 15.33
CA ASN A 481 -4.34 12.52 14.05
C ASN A 481 -5.84 12.28 14.26
N LEU A 482 -6.63 13.28 13.87
CA LEU A 482 -8.09 13.31 13.97
C LEU A 482 -8.75 12.21 13.11
N MET A 483 -8.15 11.95 11.95
CA MET A 483 -8.44 10.80 11.12
C MET A 483 -7.18 9.93 11.05
N THR A 484 -7.31 8.66 11.44
CA THR A 484 -6.29 7.65 11.14
C THR A 484 -6.48 7.14 9.72
N GLY A 485 -5.38 6.79 9.04
CA GLY A 485 -5.47 5.97 7.82
C GLY A 485 -6.22 4.67 8.09
N MET A 486 -7.01 4.21 7.12
CA MET A 486 -7.85 3.00 7.22
C MET A 486 -7.53 2.00 6.11
N GLU A 487 -6.28 1.97 5.66
CA GLU A 487 -5.74 0.81 4.94
C GLU A 487 -5.76 -0.44 5.83
N GLN A 488 -5.83 -1.63 5.22
CA GLN A 488 -5.99 -2.92 5.93
C GLN A 488 -4.94 -3.20 7.03
N THR A 489 -3.74 -2.65 6.89
CA THR A 489 -2.65 -2.80 7.87
C THR A 489 -2.49 -1.60 8.81
N SER A 490 -3.41 -0.63 8.82
CA SER A 490 -3.28 0.58 9.63
C SER A 490 -3.43 0.32 11.14
N PHE A 491 -2.87 1.21 11.96
CA PHE A 491 -2.89 1.09 13.42
C PHE A 491 -4.29 0.90 14.02
N LEU A 492 -5.34 1.47 13.41
CA LEU A 492 -6.73 1.25 13.84
C LEU A 492 -7.06 -0.24 13.89
N PHE A 493 -6.85 -0.95 12.79
CA PHE A 493 -7.17 -2.37 12.68
C PHE A 493 -6.16 -3.27 13.39
N GLN A 494 -4.87 -2.89 13.40
CA GLN A 494 -3.86 -3.60 14.18
C GLN A 494 -4.20 -3.59 15.68
N GLN A 495 -4.49 -2.42 16.27
CA GLN A 495 -4.77 -2.30 17.70
C GLN A 495 -6.17 -2.81 18.06
N SER A 496 -7.20 -2.57 17.22
CA SER A 496 -8.56 -3.06 17.48
C SER A 496 -8.65 -4.59 17.42
N SER A 497 -7.95 -5.25 16.50
CA SER A 497 -7.93 -6.71 16.41
C SER A 497 -7.22 -7.37 17.60
N LYS A 498 -6.22 -6.71 18.18
CA LYS A 498 -5.59 -7.12 19.45
C LYS A 498 -6.53 -7.05 20.66
N VAL A 499 -7.66 -6.34 20.56
CA VAL A 499 -8.71 -6.27 21.60
C VAL A 499 -10.08 -6.78 21.14
N GLY A 500 -10.09 -7.68 20.15
CA GLY A 500 -11.28 -8.46 19.82
C GLY A 500 -12.18 -7.90 18.70
N PHE A 501 -11.78 -6.83 18.01
CA PHE A 501 -12.57 -6.22 16.93
C PHE A 501 -12.01 -6.48 15.53
N SER A 502 -12.83 -7.10 14.68
CA SER A 502 -12.64 -7.12 13.22
C SER A 502 -12.75 -5.73 12.59
N HIS A 503 -12.28 -5.60 11.35
CA HIS A 503 -12.40 -4.35 10.56
C HIS A 503 -13.84 -3.83 10.51
N SER A 504 -14.81 -4.68 10.13
CA SER A 504 -16.20 -4.28 10.03
C SER A 504 -16.86 -4.02 11.39
N ARG A 505 -16.40 -4.68 12.46
CA ARG A 505 -16.86 -4.40 13.82
C ARG A 505 -16.41 -3.04 14.33
N ILE A 506 -15.13 -2.70 14.22
CA ILE A 506 -14.64 -1.41 14.73
C ILE A 506 -15.24 -0.25 13.94
N LEU A 507 -15.34 -0.35 12.61
CA LEU A 507 -15.98 0.67 11.78
C LEU A 507 -17.46 0.82 12.13
N ARG A 508 -18.19 -0.29 12.31
CA ARG A 508 -19.60 -0.24 12.73
C ARG A 508 -19.76 0.38 14.11
N THR A 509 -18.91 0.05 15.09
CA THR A 509 -18.92 0.65 16.43
C THR A 509 -18.70 2.16 16.36
N VAL A 510 -17.72 2.62 15.59
CA VAL A 510 -17.44 4.06 15.36
C VAL A 510 -18.64 4.78 14.71
N VAL A 511 -19.23 4.22 13.66
CA VAL A 511 -20.40 4.81 12.98
C VAL A 511 -21.62 4.83 13.91
N GLN A 512 -21.87 3.76 14.68
CA GLN A 512 -23.00 3.68 15.61
C GLN A 512 -22.84 4.64 16.81
N HIS A 513 -21.62 4.81 17.34
CA HIS A 513 -21.33 5.85 18.32
C HIS A 513 -21.60 7.24 17.75
N ALA A 514 -21.09 7.54 16.55
CA ALA A 514 -21.33 8.83 15.88
C ALA A 514 -22.83 9.09 15.67
N CYS A 515 -23.61 8.09 15.24
CA CYS A 515 -25.07 8.19 15.14
C CYS A 515 -25.74 8.52 16.48
N SER A 516 -25.20 8.05 17.62
CA SER A 516 -25.75 8.37 18.95
C SER A 516 -25.66 9.86 19.29
N ARG A 517 -24.72 10.59 18.66
CA ARG A 517 -24.58 12.06 18.80
C ARG A 517 -25.72 12.83 18.14
N TYR A 518 -26.51 12.19 17.27
CA TYR A 518 -27.60 12.80 16.51
C TYR A 518 -28.92 12.08 16.81
N PRO A 519 -29.80 12.62 17.68
CA PRO A 519 -31.04 11.94 18.10
C PRO A 519 -31.97 11.50 16.96
N SER A 520 -31.93 12.20 15.82
CA SER A 520 -32.67 11.84 14.60
C SER A 520 -32.23 10.52 13.95
N LEU A 521 -30.99 10.06 14.21
CA LEU A 521 -30.42 8.85 13.60
C LEU A 521 -30.60 7.59 14.46
N VAL A 522 -30.90 7.74 15.75
CA VAL A 522 -31.05 6.60 16.68
C VAL A 522 -32.07 5.56 16.18
N PRO A 523 -33.26 5.93 15.65
CA PRO A 523 -34.19 4.95 15.08
C PRO A 523 -33.63 4.19 13.88
N CYS A 524 -32.92 4.86 12.97
CA CYS A 524 -32.30 4.25 11.79
C CYS A 524 -31.12 3.33 12.16
N SER A 525 -30.31 3.73 13.15
CA SER A 525 -29.21 2.91 13.69
C SER A 525 -29.72 1.63 14.37
N ASN A 526 -30.81 1.75 15.15
CA ASN A 526 -31.48 0.61 15.76
C ASN A 526 -32.11 -0.31 14.70
N ALA A 527 -32.73 0.25 13.65
CA ALA A 527 -33.25 -0.52 12.52
C ALA A 527 -32.14 -1.22 11.72
N TRP A 528 -30.99 -0.57 11.48
CA TRP A 528 -29.83 -1.22 10.86
C TRP A 528 -29.31 -2.37 11.72
N THR A 529 -29.27 -2.19 13.05
CA THR A 529 -28.90 -3.27 13.97
C THR A 529 -29.90 -4.43 13.91
N ALA A 530 -31.20 -4.14 13.93
CA ALA A 530 -32.26 -5.15 13.85
C ALA A 530 -32.21 -5.91 12.52
N LEU A 531 -32.03 -5.21 11.39
CA LEU A 531 -31.81 -5.81 10.07
C LEU A 531 -30.55 -6.68 10.06
N SER A 532 -29.43 -6.19 10.59
CA SER A 532 -28.18 -6.95 10.70
C SER A 532 -28.37 -8.24 11.50
N ARG A 533 -29.06 -8.16 12.65
CA ARG A 533 -29.41 -9.32 13.49
C ARG A 533 -30.38 -10.26 12.78
N LYS A 534 -31.39 -9.77 12.05
CA LYS A 534 -32.34 -10.58 11.27
C LYS A 534 -31.64 -11.32 10.13
N ILE A 535 -30.76 -10.66 9.38
CA ILE A 535 -29.92 -11.28 8.35
C ILE A 535 -29.05 -12.38 8.96
N GLN A 536 -28.37 -12.09 10.08
CA GLN A 536 -27.51 -13.07 10.75
C GLN A 536 -28.31 -14.26 11.33
N ALA A 537 -29.50 -14.02 11.88
CA ALA A 537 -30.39 -15.06 12.39
C ALA A 537 -31.02 -15.91 11.27
N ALA A 538 -31.43 -15.31 10.15
CA ALA A 538 -31.91 -16.03 8.97
C ALA A 538 -30.82 -16.93 8.37
N LYS A 539 -29.60 -16.40 8.24
CA LYS A 539 -28.41 -17.17 7.83
C LYS A 539 -28.06 -18.31 8.79
N GLN A 540 -28.16 -18.09 10.10
CA GLN A 540 -28.00 -19.16 11.10
C GLN A 540 -29.10 -20.22 10.98
N ALA A 541 -30.36 -19.82 10.77
CA ALA A 541 -31.47 -20.74 10.57
C ALA A 541 -31.30 -21.57 9.30
N GLU A 542 -30.83 -20.99 8.19
CA GLU A 542 -30.46 -21.74 6.98
C GLU A 542 -29.31 -22.73 7.22
N ALA A 543 -28.26 -22.31 7.92
CA ALA A 543 -27.13 -23.20 8.25
C ALA A 543 -27.56 -24.38 9.13
N ILE A 544 -28.48 -24.16 10.07
CA ILE A 544 -29.09 -25.19 10.91
C ILE A 544 -30.00 -26.11 10.07
N GLN A 545 -30.85 -25.57 9.19
CA GLN A 545 -31.73 -26.35 8.31
C GLN A 545 -30.96 -27.21 7.30
N LYS A 546 -29.85 -26.72 6.77
CA LYS A 546 -28.99 -27.46 5.81
C LYS A 546 -28.07 -28.47 6.51
N GLY A 547 -27.93 -28.41 7.84
CA GLY A 547 -27.01 -29.27 8.61
C GLY A 547 -25.53 -29.10 8.24
N THR A 548 -25.19 -28.06 7.48
CA THR A 548 -23.87 -27.87 6.88
C THR A 548 -22.91 -27.25 7.88
N SER A 549 -21.95 -28.05 8.36
CA SER A 549 -20.73 -27.55 8.99
C SER A 549 -19.98 -26.60 8.03
N LYS A 550 -19.57 -25.43 8.52
CA LYS A 550 -18.78 -24.44 7.75
C LYS A 550 -17.64 -25.11 6.97
N LYS A 551 -17.50 -24.78 5.68
CA LYS A 551 -16.38 -25.23 4.85
C LYS A 551 -15.09 -24.59 5.36
N LYS A 552 -14.03 -25.37 5.51
CA LYS A 552 -12.73 -24.83 5.93
C LYS A 552 -11.94 -24.35 4.73
N VAL A 553 -11.31 -23.20 4.86
CA VAL A 553 -10.44 -22.63 3.83
C VAL A 553 -9.14 -22.21 4.50
N PHE A 554 -8.00 -22.62 3.95
CA PHE A 554 -6.70 -22.19 4.42
C PHE A 554 -6.02 -21.34 3.35
N VAL A 555 -5.76 -20.06 3.63
CA VAL A 555 -5.10 -19.16 2.68
C VAL A 555 -3.61 -19.14 3.00
N ILE A 556 -2.78 -19.73 2.15
CA ILE A 556 -1.32 -19.86 2.37
C ILE A 556 -0.54 -18.83 1.55
N PHE A 557 0.37 -18.11 2.19
CA PHE A 557 1.18 -17.04 1.60
C PHE A 557 2.56 -16.95 2.26
N GLY A 558 3.45 -16.12 1.73
CA GLY A 558 4.84 -15.95 2.15
C GLY A 558 5.82 -16.68 1.24
N GLY A 559 6.70 -17.48 1.84
CA GLY A 559 7.81 -18.11 1.14
C GLY A 559 9.09 -17.26 1.10
N ASP A 560 10.11 -17.81 0.44
CA ASP A 560 11.50 -17.34 0.55
C ASP A 560 11.96 -16.52 -0.68
N THR A 561 11.03 -16.15 -1.56
CA THR A 561 11.29 -15.45 -2.84
C THR A 561 11.42 -13.93 -2.64
N SER A 562 11.85 -13.22 -3.69
CA SER A 562 11.74 -11.75 -3.79
C SER A 562 10.29 -11.26 -3.67
N GLU A 563 9.33 -12.07 -4.12
CA GLU A 563 7.91 -11.73 -4.23
C GLU A 563 7.10 -11.94 -2.95
N ARG A 564 7.72 -12.45 -1.88
CA ARG A 564 7.06 -12.80 -0.60
C ARG A 564 6.21 -11.66 0.01
N GLN A 565 6.51 -10.39 -0.25
CA GLN A 565 5.68 -9.25 0.21
C GLN A 565 4.40 -9.09 -0.64
N VAL A 566 4.50 -9.27 -1.96
CA VAL A 566 3.31 -9.34 -2.84
C VAL A 566 2.45 -10.54 -2.44
N SER A 567 3.09 -11.64 -2.02
CA SER A 567 2.41 -12.83 -1.49
C SER A 567 1.66 -12.52 -0.19
N LEU A 568 2.26 -11.79 0.77
CA LEU A 568 1.57 -11.31 1.98
C LEU A 568 0.34 -10.47 1.61
N MET A 569 0.49 -9.47 0.75
CA MET A 569 -0.61 -8.59 0.34
C MET A 569 -1.73 -9.37 -0.37
N SER A 570 -1.37 -10.33 -1.22
CA SER A 570 -2.31 -11.21 -1.92
C SER A 570 -3.07 -12.13 -0.96
N GLY A 571 -2.35 -12.78 -0.04
CA GLY A 571 -2.93 -13.66 0.97
C GLY A 571 -3.85 -12.92 1.94
N THR A 572 -3.46 -11.73 2.39
CA THR A 572 -4.28 -10.86 3.24
C THR A 572 -5.56 -10.40 2.52
N ASN A 573 -5.45 -9.97 1.26
CA ASN A 573 -6.61 -9.52 0.49
C ASN A 573 -7.60 -10.67 0.21
N VAL A 574 -7.12 -11.85 -0.20
CA VAL A 574 -7.94 -13.06 -0.38
C VAL A 574 -8.61 -13.46 0.95
N TRP A 575 -7.86 -13.48 2.05
CA TRP A 575 -8.39 -13.84 3.36
C TRP A 575 -9.50 -12.88 3.83
N LEU A 576 -9.28 -11.56 3.76
CA LEU A 576 -10.29 -10.57 4.16
C LEU A 576 -11.57 -10.67 3.31
N ASN A 577 -11.44 -10.83 2.00
CA ASN A 577 -12.60 -10.99 1.10
C ASN A 577 -13.40 -12.27 1.36
N LEU A 578 -12.74 -13.37 1.75
CA LEU A 578 -13.42 -14.63 2.06
C LEU A 578 -14.00 -14.68 3.49
N GLN A 579 -13.56 -13.82 4.41
CA GLN A 579 -14.11 -13.73 5.78
C GLN A 579 -15.58 -13.28 5.83
N GLY A 580 -16.06 -12.54 4.83
CA GLY A 580 -17.46 -12.08 4.74
C GLY A 580 -18.50 -13.18 4.50
N PHE A 581 -18.08 -14.43 4.25
CA PHE A 581 -18.98 -15.55 3.94
C PHE A 581 -19.25 -16.43 5.17
N ASP A 582 -20.50 -16.41 5.65
CA ASP A 582 -20.92 -17.15 6.84
C ASP A 582 -20.80 -18.68 6.72
N ASP A 583 -20.78 -19.26 5.52
CA ASP A 583 -20.56 -20.70 5.31
C ASP A 583 -19.08 -21.11 5.32
N LEU A 584 -18.14 -20.16 5.44
CA LEU A 584 -16.70 -20.40 5.49
C LEU A 584 -16.10 -20.26 6.90
N ASP A 585 -14.99 -20.97 7.12
CA ASP A 585 -14.04 -20.82 8.23
C ASP A 585 -12.64 -20.65 7.63
N VAL A 586 -12.22 -19.39 7.44
CA VAL A 586 -11.02 -19.03 6.65
C VAL A 586 -9.82 -18.76 7.57
N THR A 587 -8.81 -19.63 7.52
CA THR A 587 -7.58 -19.56 8.33
C THR A 587 -6.40 -19.08 7.49
N PRO A 588 -5.80 -17.91 7.80
CA PRO A 588 -4.59 -17.42 7.14
C PRO A 588 -3.36 -18.20 7.62
N CYS A 589 -2.45 -18.53 6.71
CA CYS A 589 -1.28 -19.38 6.95
C CYS A 589 -0.01 -18.77 6.33
N LEU A 590 0.99 -18.48 7.15
CA LEU A 590 2.30 -18.01 6.69
C LEU A 590 3.26 -19.17 6.46
N LEU A 591 3.81 -19.27 5.26
CA LEU A 591 4.91 -20.16 4.88
C LEU A 591 6.26 -19.48 5.09
N THR A 592 7.18 -20.14 5.78
CA THR A 592 8.56 -19.67 6.08
C THR A 592 9.59 -20.77 5.87
N SER A 593 10.83 -20.43 5.52
CA SER A 593 11.97 -21.32 5.73
C SER A 593 12.13 -21.68 7.21
N GLY A 594 12.29 -22.98 7.52
CA GLY A 594 12.31 -23.52 8.88
C GLY A 594 13.57 -23.19 9.69
N ASN A 595 14.67 -22.84 9.00
CA ASN A 595 15.83 -22.23 9.64
C ASN A 595 15.61 -20.71 9.77
N GLY A 596 14.99 -20.29 10.88
CA GLY A 596 14.77 -18.89 11.16
C GLY A 596 16.08 -18.10 11.20
N TYR A 597 16.23 -17.12 10.28
CA TYR A 597 17.27 -16.08 10.27
C TYR A 597 18.72 -16.49 10.63
N SER A 598 19.13 -17.72 10.29
CA SER A 598 20.54 -18.11 10.30
C SER A 598 21.24 -17.53 9.07
N SER A 599 22.43 -16.96 9.26
CA SER A 599 23.23 -16.27 8.24
C SER A 599 23.40 -17.03 6.92
N PHE A 600 23.56 -16.27 5.83
CA PHE A 600 23.59 -16.67 4.40
C PHE A 600 24.76 -17.61 3.96
N HIS A 601 25.30 -18.44 4.86
CA HIS A 601 26.38 -19.38 4.56
C HIS A 601 26.07 -20.80 5.07
N ASN A 602 25.27 -21.53 4.28
CA ASN A 602 25.50 -22.95 3.94
C ASN A 602 24.40 -23.47 3.00
N GLN A 603 24.58 -23.30 1.69
CA GLN A 603 23.80 -24.03 0.70
C GLN A 603 24.35 -25.45 0.57
N ASN A 604 23.68 -26.42 1.18
CA ASN A 604 23.74 -27.81 0.76
C ASN A 604 22.33 -28.25 0.37
N MET A 605 22.16 -28.62 -0.90
CA MET A 605 20.91 -29.11 -1.46
C MET A 605 20.57 -30.50 -0.88
N ASN A 606 19.89 -30.54 0.27
CA ASN A 606 19.10 -31.68 0.72
C ASN A 606 18.15 -31.27 1.86
N GLY A 607 16.87 -31.10 1.52
CA GLY A 607 15.79 -30.94 2.51
C GLY A 607 15.78 -29.63 3.29
N ILE A 608 15.48 -28.50 2.62
CA ILE A 608 15.05 -27.28 3.33
C ILE A 608 13.73 -27.59 4.02
N SER A 609 13.77 -27.83 5.33
CA SER A 609 12.56 -27.88 6.16
C SER A 609 11.86 -26.53 6.05
N ARG A 610 10.58 -26.53 5.68
CA ARG A 610 9.74 -25.34 5.63
C ARG A 610 8.66 -25.48 6.69
N ASP A 611 8.37 -24.36 7.34
CA ASP A 611 7.40 -24.29 8.41
C ASP A 611 6.20 -23.43 7.99
N VAL A 612 5.03 -23.80 8.49
CA VAL A 612 3.78 -23.08 8.27
C VAL A 612 3.21 -22.66 9.62
N TRP A 613 2.94 -21.36 9.76
CA TRP A 613 2.24 -20.78 10.90
C TRP A 613 0.77 -20.58 10.55
N THR A 614 -0.16 -21.17 11.29
CA THR A 614 -1.57 -20.74 11.24
C THR A 614 -1.73 -19.49 12.09
N LEU A 615 -2.22 -18.40 11.49
CA LEU A 615 -2.20 -17.07 12.09
C LEU A 615 -3.56 -16.68 12.72
N PRO A 616 -3.57 -16.04 13.89
CA PRO A 616 -4.72 -15.28 14.36
C PRO A 616 -4.83 -13.94 13.62
N TYR A 617 -6.05 -13.39 13.58
CA TYR A 617 -6.42 -12.18 12.83
C TYR A 617 -5.42 -11.02 13.01
N SER A 618 -5.00 -10.75 14.26
CA SER A 618 -4.12 -9.61 14.58
C SER A 618 -2.67 -9.74 14.10
N LEU A 619 -2.21 -10.94 13.72
CA LEU A 619 -0.84 -11.14 13.23
C LEU A 619 -0.71 -11.07 11.71
N VAL A 620 -1.83 -11.16 10.97
CA VAL A 620 -1.84 -10.98 9.50
C VAL A 620 -1.66 -9.52 9.10
N LEU A 621 -2.09 -8.59 9.95
CA LEU A 621 -2.12 -7.15 9.66
C LEU A 621 -0.74 -6.52 9.88
N ARG A 622 0.18 -6.79 8.95
CA ARG A 622 1.59 -6.36 8.95
C ARG A 622 2.03 -5.99 7.54
N HIS A 623 3.07 -5.15 7.43
CA HIS A 623 3.58 -4.70 6.13
C HIS A 623 4.59 -5.68 5.51
N THR A 624 5.23 -6.52 6.33
CA THR A 624 6.24 -7.48 5.86
C THR A 624 6.07 -8.89 6.43
N ILE A 625 6.48 -9.90 5.66
CA ILE A 625 6.57 -11.31 6.10
C ILE A 625 7.44 -11.47 7.35
N GLU A 626 8.50 -10.67 7.42
CA GLU A 626 9.44 -10.59 8.53
C GLU A 626 8.75 -10.11 9.82
N GLU A 627 7.93 -9.06 9.76
CA GLU A 627 7.09 -8.61 10.88
C GLU A 627 6.08 -9.69 11.33
N VAL A 628 5.41 -10.36 10.39
CA VAL A 628 4.44 -11.44 10.73
C VAL A 628 5.17 -12.56 11.49
N ASN A 629 6.31 -13.01 10.99
CA ASN A 629 7.09 -14.08 11.62
C ASN A 629 7.66 -13.66 12.98
N ALA A 630 8.20 -12.44 13.11
CA ALA A 630 8.66 -11.89 14.39
C ALA A 630 7.53 -11.83 15.42
N ALA A 631 6.35 -11.33 15.02
CA ALA A 631 5.19 -11.26 15.89
C ALA A 631 4.58 -12.63 16.23
N CYS A 632 4.79 -13.66 15.40
CA CYS A 632 4.45 -15.06 15.75
C CYS A 632 5.38 -15.60 16.84
N ILE A 633 6.68 -15.35 16.74
CA ILE A 633 7.67 -15.75 17.75
C ILE A 633 7.39 -15.02 19.07
N GLU A 634 7.10 -13.72 19.02
CA GLU A 634 6.77 -12.92 20.20
C GLU A 634 5.45 -13.36 20.87
N ALA A 635 4.45 -13.77 20.09
CA ALA A 635 3.15 -14.20 20.64
C ALA A 635 3.22 -15.53 21.43
N ILE A 636 4.15 -16.44 21.07
CA ILE A 636 4.34 -17.71 21.78
C ILE A 636 5.31 -17.63 22.96
N ASP A 637 5.98 -16.49 23.17
CA ASP A 637 6.82 -16.27 24.34
C ASP A 637 5.95 -16.20 25.62
N PRO A 638 6.26 -16.97 26.69
CA PRO A 638 5.42 -17.02 27.88
C PRO A 638 5.21 -15.68 28.58
N GLU A 639 6.24 -14.84 28.69
CA GLU A 639 6.17 -13.55 29.39
C GLU A 639 5.37 -12.53 28.57
N ARG A 640 5.61 -12.47 27.26
CA ARG A 640 4.84 -11.62 26.33
C ARG A 640 3.39 -12.07 26.20
N MET A 641 3.12 -13.38 26.22
CA MET A 641 1.76 -13.93 26.20
C MET A 641 0.97 -13.51 27.46
N GLU A 642 1.54 -13.68 28.66
CA GLU A 642 0.87 -13.28 29.91
C GLU A 642 0.63 -11.77 29.97
N LEU A 643 1.63 -10.96 29.61
CA LEU A 643 1.50 -9.51 29.54
C LEU A 643 0.42 -9.06 28.53
N THR A 644 0.40 -9.67 27.35
CA THR A 644 -0.56 -9.34 26.29
C THR A 644 -1.97 -9.72 26.69
N SER A 645 -2.18 -10.93 27.24
CA SER A 645 -3.49 -11.38 27.73
C SER A 645 -4.02 -10.45 28.83
N ARG A 646 -3.21 -10.12 29.85
CA ARG A 646 -3.59 -9.21 30.93
C ARG A 646 -4.02 -7.83 30.41
N LEU A 647 -3.23 -7.23 29.52
CA LEU A 647 -3.53 -5.90 28.96
C LEU A 647 -4.75 -5.94 28.02
N ARG A 648 -4.88 -7.01 27.20
CA ARG A 648 -6.03 -7.25 26.34
C ARG A 648 -7.32 -7.35 27.16
N ASP A 649 -7.33 -8.19 28.19
CA ASP A 649 -8.49 -8.38 29.06
C ASP A 649 -8.88 -7.08 29.77
N GLN A 650 -7.91 -6.27 30.20
CA GLN A 650 -8.19 -4.95 30.75
C GLN A 650 -8.95 -4.06 29.76
N VAL A 651 -8.44 -3.88 28.53
CA VAL A 651 -9.09 -3.04 27.51
C VAL A 651 -10.44 -3.63 27.09
N MET A 652 -10.54 -4.95 26.91
CA MET A 652 -11.80 -5.62 26.54
C MET A 652 -12.87 -5.48 27.63
N ASN A 653 -12.48 -5.47 28.91
CA ASN A 653 -13.41 -5.19 30.01
C ASN A 653 -13.85 -3.73 30.04
N GLU A 654 -12.94 -2.77 29.86
CA GLU A 654 -13.26 -1.32 29.76
C GLU A 654 -14.25 -1.06 28.60
N LEU A 655 -13.92 -1.55 27.40
CA LEU A 655 -14.78 -1.47 26.21
C LEU A 655 -16.12 -2.19 26.43
N GLY A 656 -16.08 -3.41 26.96
CA GLY A 656 -17.26 -4.24 27.18
C GLY A 656 -18.26 -3.61 28.14
N GLN A 657 -17.80 -3.09 29.28
CA GLN A 657 -18.64 -2.45 30.30
C GLN A 657 -19.31 -1.17 29.80
N SER A 658 -18.65 -0.39 28.94
CA SER A 658 -19.25 0.82 28.36
C SER A 658 -20.12 0.52 27.15
N LEU A 659 -19.67 -0.34 26.22
CA LEU A 659 -20.43 -0.63 25.00
C LEU A 659 -21.64 -1.54 25.23
N SER A 660 -21.64 -2.41 26.24
CA SER A 660 -22.82 -3.23 26.57
C SER A 660 -24.03 -2.43 27.05
N LYS A 661 -23.87 -1.13 27.33
CA LYS A 661 -24.97 -0.19 27.59
C LYS A 661 -25.82 0.09 26.33
N TYR A 662 -25.31 -0.25 25.15
CA TYR A 662 -25.95 0.01 23.86
C TYR A 662 -26.51 -1.25 23.20
N ASP A 663 -27.81 -1.23 22.87
CA ASP A 663 -28.50 -2.35 22.17
C ASP A 663 -27.88 -2.72 20.81
N TRP A 664 -27.08 -1.82 20.22
CA TRP A 664 -26.39 -2.06 18.96
C TRP A 664 -25.08 -2.84 19.11
N PHE A 665 -24.51 -2.92 20.32
CA PHE A 665 -23.25 -3.62 20.55
C PHE A 665 -23.44 -5.14 20.66
N ALA A 666 -23.18 -5.84 19.55
CA ALA A 666 -23.26 -7.30 19.49
C ALA A 666 -21.95 -8.01 19.93
N GLY A 667 -21.20 -7.43 20.88
CA GLY A 667 -19.95 -7.99 21.41
C GLY A 667 -18.72 -7.90 20.49
N PHE A 668 -17.65 -8.59 20.90
CA PHE A 668 -16.41 -8.79 20.17
C PHE A 668 -16.51 -9.99 19.23
N ASP A 669 -15.79 -9.98 18.09
CA ASP A 669 -15.84 -11.03 17.08
C ASP A 669 -14.49 -11.69 16.73
N ILE A 670 -13.38 -11.21 17.31
CA ILE A 670 -12.08 -11.88 17.26
C ILE A 670 -11.77 -12.53 18.62
N ALA A 671 -11.75 -13.87 18.64
CA ALA A 671 -11.26 -14.64 19.77
C ALA A 671 -9.75 -14.47 19.98
N ASP A 672 -9.30 -14.56 21.24
CA ASP A 672 -7.88 -14.64 21.54
C ASP A 672 -7.36 -16.04 21.17
N LYS A 673 -6.50 -16.12 20.16
CA LYS A 673 -5.94 -17.37 19.63
C LYS A 673 -4.46 -17.16 19.41
N GLN A 674 -3.65 -18.10 19.89
CA GLN A 674 -2.22 -18.11 19.61
C GLN A 674 -1.91 -18.65 18.21
N PRO A 675 -0.83 -18.18 17.56
CA PRO A 675 -0.36 -18.79 16.33
C PRO A 675 0.18 -20.20 16.62
N ILE A 676 0.03 -21.11 15.66
CA ILE A 676 0.50 -22.49 15.79
C ILE A 676 1.48 -22.79 14.67
N LYS A 677 2.68 -23.26 15.03
CA LYS A 677 3.73 -23.65 14.11
C LYS A 677 3.64 -25.14 13.77
N TYR A 678 3.76 -25.46 12.50
CA TYR A 678 3.85 -26.81 11.95
C TYR A 678 5.04 -26.88 10.98
N SER A 679 5.63 -28.05 10.76
CA SER A 679 6.34 -28.26 9.49
C SER A 679 5.32 -28.35 8.34
N LEU A 680 5.73 -28.05 7.11
CA LEU A 680 4.83 -28.09 5.94
C LEU A 680 4.09 -29.43 5.80
N GLN A 681 4.76 -30.56 6.07
CA GLN A 681 4.13 -31.88 6.02
C GLN A 681 3.15 -32.11 7.17
N GLN A 682 3.45 -31.62 8.38
CA GLN A 682 2.53 -31.67 9.51
C GLN A 682 1.29 -30.81 9.26
N TRP A 683 1.45 -29.65 8.63
CA TRP A 683 0.35 -28.76 8.27
C TRP A 683 -0.57 -29.40 7.23
N ILE A 684 -0.02 -30.01 6.16
CA ILE A 684 -0.82 -30.74 5.16
C ILE A 684 -1.62 -31.88 5.82
N ASN A 685 -1.00 -32.61 6.75
CA ASN A 685 -1.69 -33.65 7.52
C ASN A 685 -2.81 -33.06 8.40
N HIS A 686 -2.57 -31.93 9.07
CA HIS A 686 -3.57 -31.22 9.87
C HIS A 686 -4.78 -30.75 9.05
N VAL A 687 -4.56 -30.22 7.84
CA VAL A 687 -5.64 -29.84 6.90
C VAL A 687 -6.45 -31.08 6.49
N LYS A 688 -5.78 -32.20 6.20
CA LYS A 688 -6.42 -33.47 5.85
C LYS A 688 -7.21 -34.09 7.00
N GLU A 689 -6.71 -34.02 8.23
CA GLU A 689 -7.43 -34.46 9.43
C GLU A 689 -8.66 -33.60 9.69
N ALA A 690 -8.57 -32.29 9.48
CA ALA A 690 -9.73 -31.39 9.60
C ALA A 690 -10.85 -31.73 8.61
N GLN A 691 -10.52 -32.24 7.42
CA GLN A 691 -11.46 -32.76 6.43
C GLN A 691 -12.10 -34.09 6.89
N ALA A 692 -11.29 -35.04 7.37
CA ALA A 692 -11.75 -36.36 7.78
C ALA A 692 -12.60 -36.37 9.07
N VAL A 693 -12.17 -35.65 10.11
CA VAL A 693 -12.79 -35.71 11.45
C VAL A 693 -14.15 -35.02 11.54
N LYS A 694 -14.41 -34.04 10.65
CA LYS A 694 -15.66 -33.25 10.67
C LYS A 694 -16.59 -33.48 9.47
N MET A 695 -16.20 -34.32 8.50
CA MET A 695 -16.83 -34.38 7.17
C MET A 695 -16.96 -33.00 6.49
N VAL A 696 -16.04 -32.09 6.80
CA VAL A 696 -16.00 -30.71 6.29
C VAL A 696 -15.14 -30.68 5.04
N MET A 697 -15.66 -30.17 3.93
CA MET A 697 -14.78 -29.82 2.79
C MET A 697 -13.76 -28.78 3.25
N SER A 698 -12.47 -29.15 3.17
CA SER A 698 -11.35 -28.27 3.47
C SER A 698 -10.61 -27.97 2.17
N ASN A 699 -10.34 -26.70 1.89
CA ASN A 699 -9.66 -26.26 0.66
C ASN A 699 -8.48 -25.34 1.00
N ILE A 700 -7.43 -25.34 0.17
CA ILE A 700 -6.30 -24.42 0.29
C ILE A 700 -6.33 -23.38 -0.83
N PHE A 701 -6.28 -22.11 -0.49
CA PHE A 701 -6.06 -21.03 -1.45
C PHE A 701 -4.56 -20.70 -1.46
N PRO A 702 -3.78 -21.11 -2.48
CA PRO A 702 -2.39 -20.69 -2.61
C PRO A 702 -2.33 -19.24 -3.09
N ALA A 703 -1.66 -18.39 -2.30
CA ALA A 703 -1.27 -17.03 -2.64
C ALA A 703 0.25 -16.85 -2.46
N VAL A 704 1.02 -17.95 -2.54
CA VAL A 704 2.49 -17.98 -2.54
C VAL A 704 2.98 -17.67 -3.95
N HIS A 705 3.82 -16.65 -4.09
CA HIS A 705 4.32 -16.17 -5.39
C HIS A 705 5.79 -16.52 -5.61
N GLY A 706 6.11 -16.91 -6.83
CA GLY A 706 7.42 -17.37 -7.26
C GLY A 706 7.81 -18.75 -6.71
N GLY A 707 8.74 -19.41 -7.40
CA GLY A 707 9.30 -20.70 -7.00
C GLY A 707 8.22 -21.74 -6.68
N ILE A 708 8.25 -22.32 -5.48
CA ILE A 708 7.36 -23.43 -5.09
C ILE A 708 5.86 -23.12 -5.08
N GLY A 709 5.48 -21.84 -5.15
CA GLY A 709 4.09 -21.41 -5.34
C GLY A 709 3.56 -21.67 -6.75
N GLU A 710 4.44 -21.64 -7.76
CA GLU A 710 4.08 -21.58 -9.18
C GLU A 710 4.77 -22.66 -10.04
N ASP A 711 5.86 -23.27 -9.58
CA ASP A 711 6.56 -24.37 -10.27
C ASP A 711 5.84 -25.74 -10.19
N GLY A 712 4.69 -25.78 -9.52
CA GLY A 712 3.89 -26.99 -9.29
C GLY A 712 4.27 -27.78 -8.03
N THR A 713 5.24 -27.34 -7.22
CA THR A 713 5.69 -28.06 -6.01
C THR A 713 4.62 -28.12 -4.95
N ILE A 714 4.02 -26.99 -4.55
CA ILE A 714 2.92 -26.99 -3.57
C ILE A 714 1.73 -27.78 -4.13
N GLN A 715 1.35 -27.55 -5.39
CA GLN A 715 0.27 -28.25 -6.09
C GLN A 715 0.48 -29.78 -6.07
N SER A 716 1.72 -30.25 -6.25
CA SER A 716 2.11 -31.66 -6.14
C SER A 716 1.90 -32.23 -4.75
N LEU A 717 2.31 -31.49 -3.70
CA LEU A 717 2.20 -31.93 -2.31
C LEU A 717 0.73 -32.03 -1.89
N LEU A 718 -0.09 -31.03 -2.26
CA LEU A 718 -1.52 -31.01 -1.96
C LEU A 718 -2.28 -32.08 -2.73
N GLY A 719 -2.00 -32.23 -4.04
CA GLY A 719 -2.58 -33.28 -4.88
C GLY A 719 -2.25 -34.69 -4.37
N SER A 720 -0.99 -34.93 -3.98
CA SER A 720 -0.54 -36.23 -3.42
C SER A 720 -1.19 -36.53 -2.06
N ALA A 721 -1.51 -35.49 -1.28
CA ALA A 721 -2.24 -35.63 -0.02
C ALA A 721 -3.75 -35.84 -0.21
N GLY A 722 -4.31 -35.54 -1.39
CA GLY A 722 -5.74 -35.52 -1.66
C GLY A 722 -6.46 -34.29 -1.10
N VAL A 723 -5.73 -33.19 -0.87
CA VAL A 723 -6.27 -31.92 -0.37
C VAL A 723 -6.58 -31.01 -1.55
N PRO A 724 -7.83 -30.56 -1.75
CA PRO A 724 -8.17 -29.69 -2.85
C PRO A 724 -7.70 -28.25 -2.61
N TYR A 725 -7.40 -27.55 -3.70
CA TYR A 725 -6.85 -26.19 -3.67
C TYR A 725 -7.37 -25.34 -4.84
N THR A 726 -7.26 -24.02 -4.76
CA THR A 726 -7.61 -23.10 -5.85
C THR A 726 -6.49 -22.99 -6.88
N GLY A 727 -6.84 -22.92 -8.18
CA GLY A 727 -5.89 -22.68 -9.27
C GLY A 727 -5.37 -23.94 -9.99
N PRO A 728 -4.44 -23.77 -10.95
CA PRO A 728 -4.03 -24.81 -11.90
C PRO A 728 -3.34 -26.02 -11.27
N GLY A 729 -3.42 -27.16 -11.94
CA GLY A 729 -2.77 -28.40 -11.50
C GLY A 729 -1.24 -28.39 -11.66
N GLN A 730 -0.55 -29.26 -10.93
CA GLN A 730 0.92 -29.41 -10.92
C GLN A 730 1.57 -29.35 -12.32
N ILE A 731 1.01 -30.07 -13.30
CA ILE A 731 1.60 -30.17 -14.65
C ILE A 731 1.50 -28.82 -15.38
N ALA A 732 0.35 -28.15 -15.26
CA ALA A 732 0.13 -26.84 -15.85
C ALA A 732 1.03 -25.77 -15.21
N SER A 733 1.09 -25.70 -13.87
CA SER A 733 2.01 -24.85 -13.11
C SER A 733 3.47 -25.05 -13.52
N ARG A 734 3.97 -26.30 -13.50
CA ARG A 734 5.34 -26.61 -13.94
C ARG A 734 5.63 -26.17 -15.38
N THR A 735 4.67 -26.40 -16.29
CA THR A 735 4.83 -26.07 -17.70
C THR A 735 4.86 -24.55 -17.89
N CYS A 736 3.97 -23.81 -17.23
CA CYS A 736 3.84 -22.34 -17.33
C CYS A 736 5.02 -21.58 -16.70
N MET A 737 5.62 -22.13 -15.63
CA MET A 737 6.83 -21.59 -15.01
C MET A 737 8.05 -21.69 -15.94
N ASP A 738 8.07 -22.65 -16.85
CA ASP A 738 9.10 -22.80 -17.88
C ASP A 738 8.65 -22.13 -19.20
N LYS A 739 9.23 -20.96 -19.49
CA LYS A 739 8.91 -20.17 -20.69
C LYS A 739 9.18 -20.91 -22.01
N VAL A 740 10.10 -21.87 -22.04
CA VAL A 740 10.39 -22.70 -23.22
C VAL A 740 9.38 -23.83 -23.33
N ALA A 741 9.12 -24.57 -22.26
CA ALA A 741 8.12 -25.64 -22.23
C ALA A 741 6.71 -25.13 -22.57
N THR A 742 6.32 -23.96 -22.03
CA THR A 742 5.07 -23.27 -22.38
C THR A 742 4.99 -23.02 -23.89
N SER A 743 6.05 -22.46 -24.48
CA SER A 743 6.08 -22.13 -25.90
C SER A 743 5.97 -23.37 -26.79
N LEU A 744 6.68 -24.46 -26.43
CA LEU A 744 6.58 -25.74 -27.13
C LEU A 744 5.17 -26.33 -27.03
N ALA A 745 4.54 -26.30 -25.86
CA ALA A 745 3.21 -26.85 -25.62
C ALA A 745 2.13 -26.20 -26.50
N VAL A 746 2.22 -24.89 -26.77
CA VAL A 746 1.22 -24.14 -27.56
C VAL A 746 1.63 -23.85 -29.00
N SER A 747 2.86 -24.20 -29.41
CA SER A 747 3.41 -23.93 -30.76
C SER A 747 2.51 -24.40 -31.92
N HIS A 748 1.76 -25.48 -31.74
CA HIS A 748 0.83 -26.03 -32.72
C HIS A 748 -0.44 -25.17 -32.92
N LEU A 749 -0.68 -24.16 -32.09
CA LEU A 749 -1.83 -23.24 -32.16
C LEU A 749 -1.59 -22.03 -33.08
N ALA A 750 -0.44 -21.92 -33.75
CA ALA A 750 -0.13 -20.80 -34.65
C ALA A 750 -1.18 -20.62 -35.76
N SER A 751 -1.74 -21.72 -36.28
CA SER A 751 -2.84 -21.71 -37.26
C SER A 751 -4.18 -21.19 -36.71
N TYR A 752 -4.32 -21.11 -35.39
CA TYR A 752 -5.48 -20.53 -34.70
C TYR A 752 -5.25 -19.08 -34.29
N GLY A 753 -4.09 -18.47 -34.59
CA GLY A 753 -3.75 -17.09 -34.22
C GLY A 753 -3.11 -16.95 -32.83
N VAL A 754 -2.57 -18.06 -32.29
CA VAL A 754 -1.82 -18.09 -31.03
C VAL A 754 -0.36 -18.40 -31.35
N HIS A 755 0.47 -17.38 -31.30
CA HIS A 755 1.90 -17.46 -31.63
C HIS A 755 2.76 -17.39 -30.37
N THR A 756 4.02 -17.80 -30.49
CA THR A 756 5.00 -17.77 -29.39
C THR A 756 6.27 -17.06 -29.84
N ILE A 757 6.83 -16.21 -28.97
CA ILE A 757 8.12 -15.57 -29.23
C ILE A 757 9.21 -16.65 -29.29
N PRO A 758 10.02 -16.73 -30.38
CA PRO A 758 11.11 -17.70 -30.51
C PRO A 758 12.15 -17.52 -29.39
N LYS A 759 12.48 -18.62 -28.70
CA LYS A 759 13.41 -18.64 -27.56
C LYS A 759 14.62 -19.50 -27.90
N ASP A 760 15.80 -18.94 -27.66
CA ASP A 760 17.08 -19.62 -27.84
C ASP A 760 17.74 -19.81 -26.47
N LEU A 761 18.00 -21.06 -26.08
CA LEU A 761 18.51 -21.41 -24.75
C LEU A 761 20.02 -21.67 -24.85
N ARG A 762 20.82 -21.06 -23.97
CA ARG A 762 22.26 -21.32 -23.84
C ARG A 762 22.62 -21.58 -22.38
N ALA A 763 23.54 -22.49 -22.13
CA ALA A 763 23.98 -22.79 -20.77
C ALA A 763 24.82 -21.62 -20.23
N THR A 764 24.65 -21.24 -18.96
CA THR A 764 25.44 -20.14 -18.39
C THR A 764 26.94 -20.46 -18.37
N GLU A 765 27.31 -21.73 -18.21
CA GLU A 765 28.70 -22.17 -18.36
C GLU A 765 29.25 -21.99 -19.78
N GLU A 766 28.43 -22.18 -20.82
CA GLU A 766 28.83 -21.98 -22.22
C GLU A 766 29.13 -20.51 -22.50
N ILE A 767 28.31 -19.62 -21.95
CA ILE A 767 28.44 -18.16 -22.05
C ILE A 767 29.68 -17.65 -21.28
N LEU A 768 30.00 -18.25 -20.13
CA LEU A 768 31.16 -17.88 -19.32
C LEU A 768 32.49 -18.49 -19.81
N LYS A 769 32.47 -19.57 -20.59
CA LYS A 769 33.67 -20.29 -21.04
C LYS A 769 34.09 -20.02 -22.48
N SER A 770 33.16 -19.65 -23.35
CA SER A 770 33.44 -19.36 -24.76
C SER A 770 33.91 -17.91 -24.92
N SER A 771 34.57 -17.57 -26.04
CA SER A 771 34.91 -16.17 -26.27
C SER A 771 33.62 -15.35 -26.50
N PRO A 772 33.53 -14.10 -26.01
CA PRO A 772 32.41 -13.23 -26.33
C PRO A 772 32.19 -13.12 -27.83
N ASP A 773 33.26 -12.98 -28.63
CA ASP A 773 33.21 -12.98 -30.09
C ASP A 773 32.48 -14.20 -30.68
N ASP A 774 32.77 -15.42 -30.21
CA ASP A 774 32.19 -16.66 -30.77
C ASP A 774 30.69 -16.77 -30.47
N ILE A 775 30.30 -16.56 -29.20
CA ILE A 775 28.90 -16.54 -28.77
C ILE A 775 28.14 -15.44 -29.51
N TRP A 776 28.77 -14.28 -29.60
CA TRP A 776 28.20 -13.11 -30.24
C TRP A 776 28.09 -13.27 -31.75
N ASN A 777 28.98 -13.99 -32.43
CA ASN A 777 28.85 -14.28 -33.86
C ASN A 777 27.67 -15.21 -34.17
N ASP A 778 27.29 -16.11 -33.26
CA ASP A 778 26.05 -16.90 -33.34
C ASP A 778 24.81 -16.03 -33.03
N LEU A 779 24.87 -15.22 -31.96
CA LEU A 779 23.78 -14.32 -31.55
C LEU A 779 23.62 -13.05 -32.41
N LYS A 780 24.61 -12.70 -33.25
CA LYS A 780 24.63 -11.53 -34.17
C LYS A 780 23.48 -11.55 -35.18
N ALA A 781 22.91 -12.73 -35.44
CA ALA A 781 21.70 -12.88 -36.22
C ALA A 781 20.43 -12.36 -35.50
N LYS A 782 20.53 -11.98 -34.20
CA LYS A 782 19.40 -11.72 -33.30
C LYS A 782 19.57 -10.53 -32.32
N LEU A 783 20.77 -9.98 -32.11
CA LEU A 783 21.06 -8.93 -31.10
C LEU A 783 21.73 -7.67 -31.67
N GLN A 784 21.70 -6.54 -30.94
CA GLN A 784 22.14 -5.21 -31.43
C GLN A 784 23.57 -4.77 -31.07
N THR A 785 24.13 -5.13 -29.90
CA THR A 785 25.50 -4.74 -29.48
C THR A 785 26.26 -5.82 -28.70
N GLU A 786 27.54 -5.98 -29.02
CA GLU A 786 28.46 -7.00 -28.47
C GLU A 786 28.83 -6.73 -26.99
N THR A 787 29.08 -5.45 -26.70
CA THR A 787 29.52 -4.94 -25.40
C THR A 787 28.53 -5.23 -24.29
N ASP A 788 27.23 -5.26 -24.61
CA ASP A 788 26.17 -5.41 -23.61
C ASP A 788 26.12 -6.85 -23.08
N LEU A 789 26.37 -7.84 -23.95
CA LEU A 789 26.49 -9.24 -23.57
C LEU A 789 27.75 -9.47 -22.72
N GLU A 790 28.88 -8.87 -23.09
CA GLU A 790 30.12 -8.94 -22.31
C GLU A 790 29.94 -8.33 -20.92
N VAL A 791 29.31 -7.16 -20.81
CA VAL A 791 29.03 -6.49 -19.53
C VAL A 791 28.09 -7.34 -18.66
N TYR A 792 27.06 -7.96 -19.24
CA TYR A 792 26.14 -8.85 -18.51
C TYR A 792 26.81 -10.16 -18.08
N ALA A 793 27.62 -10.79 -18.93
CA ALA A 793 28.38 -12.00 -18.60
C ALA A 793 29.39 -11.74 -17.47
N ASN A 794 30.12 -10.61 -17.52
CA ASN A 794 31.00 -10.16 -16.42
C ASN A 794 30.23 -9.96 -15.11
N ALA A 795 29.00 -9.44 -15.16
CA ALA A 795 28.17 -9.25 -13.97
C ALA A 795 27.73 -10.59 -13.33
N LEU A 796 27.38 -11.59 -14.17
CA LEU A 796 27.09 -12.95 -13.73
C LEU A 796 28.31 -13.66 -13.13
N GLU A 797 29.48 -13.57 -13.80
CA GLU A 797 30.73 -14.17 -13.31
C GLU A 797 31.10 -13.63 -11.92
N ARG A 798 31.01 -12.30 -11.74
CA ARG A 798 31.30 -11.60 -10.49
C ARG A 798 30.19 -11.74 -9.44
N LYS A 799 29.07 -12.40 -9.77
CA LYS A 799 27.88 -12.57 -8.92
C LYS A 799 27.41 -11.23 -8.32
N LEU A 800 27.43 -10.18 -9.13
CA LEU A 800 26.87 -8.89 -8.74
C LEU A 800 25.40 -9.09 -8.37
N GLN A 801 24.93 -8.48 -7.28
CA GLN A 801 23.50 -8.48 -6.95
C GLN A 801 22.72 -7.47 -7.80
N ARG A 802 23.39 -6.43 -8.30
CA ARG A 802 22.82 -5.33 -9.09
C ARG A 802 23.81 -4.85 -10.14
N MET A 803 23.31 -4.55 -11.34
CA MET A 803 24.04 -3.78 -12.35
C MET A 803 23.59 -2.31 -12.31
N PRO A 804 24.53 -1.33 -12.32
CA PRO A 804 24.18 0.09 -12.33
C PRO A 804 23.29 0.49 -13.51
N ALA A 805 22.49 1.55 -13.34
CA ALA A 805 21.73 2.15 -14.43
C ALA A 805 22.66 2.62 -15.56
N ASN A 806 22.21 2.47 -16.81
CA ASN A 806 22.93 2.88 -18.04
C ASN A 806 24.35 2.27 -18.18
N CYS A 807 24.57 1.05 -17.69
CA CYS A 807 25.82 0.30 -17.92
C CYS A 807 25.83 -0.48 -19.25
N LEU A 808 24.67 -0.63 -19.90
CA LEU A 808 24.47 -1.18 -21.25
C LEU A 808 24.24 -0.05 -22.27
N SER A 809 24.32 -0.37 -23.57
CA SER A 809 24.30 0.60 -24.67
C SER A 809 22.98 1.37 -24.84
N ARG A 810 21.84 0.79 -24.42
CA ARG A 810 20.55 1.49 -24.31
C ARG A 810 20.34 2.02 -22.90
N ALA A 811 19.70 3.18 -22.75
CA ALA A 811 19.37 3.74 -21.44
C ALA A 811 18.45 2.79 -20.65
N HIS A 812 18.82 2.49 -19.40
CA HIS A 812 18.12 1.53 -18.55
C HIS A 812 18.27 1.86 -17.06
N GLY A 813 17.29 1.48 -16.23
CA GLY A 813 17.37 1.58 -14.77
C GLY A 813 18.31 0.53 -14.16
N VAL A 814 18.49 0.52 -12.84
CA VAL A 814 19.26 -0.54 -12.15
C VAL A 814 18.65 -1.91 -12.45
N ILE A 815 19.47 -2.88 -12.86
CA ILE A 815 19.04 -4.26 -13.11
C ILE A 815 19.35 -5.09 -11.87
N GLU A 816 18.33 -5.69 -11.26
CA GLU A 816 18.50 -6.70 -10.20
C GLU A 816 18.98 -8.01 -10.83
N MET A 817 20.05 -8.58 -10.29
CA MET A 817 20.68 -9.79 -10.81
C MET A 817 20.28 -11.01 -9.96
N PRO A 818 20.24 -12.22 -10.57
CA PRO A 818 19.86 -13.43 -9.84
C PRO A 818 20.90 -13.76 -8.74
N VAL A 819 20.41 -14.01 -7.52
CA VAL A 819 21.22 -14.29 -6.31
C VAL A 819 22.21 -15.45 -6.48
N SER A 820 21.90 -16.37 -7.38
CA SER A 820 22.82 -17.37 -7.91
C SER A 820 22.66 -17.38 -9.42
N PRO A 821 23.74 -17.40 -10.23
CA PRO A 821 23.63 -17.47 -11.68
C PRO A 821 22.73 -18.64 -12.10
N PRO A 822 21.78 -18.43 -13.02
CA PRO A 822 20.90 -19.50 -13.48
C PRO A 822 21.70 -20.55 -14.25
N GLU A 823 21.18 -21.76 -14.40
CA GLU A 823 21.84 -22.82 -15.19
C GLU A 823 21.86 -22.49 -16.69
N SER A 824 20.91 -21.69 -17.17
CA SER A 824 20.80 -21.27 -18.57
C SER A 824 20.17 -19.88 -18.71
N LEU A 825 20.47 -19.21 -19.83
CA LEU A 825 19.83 -17.95 -20.24
C LEU A 825 18.97 -18.17 -21.48
N ILE A 826 17.87 -17.42 -21.55
CA ILE A 826 16.97 -17.37 -22.71
C ILE A 826 17.27 -16.08 -23.48
N PHE A 827 17.51 -16.20 -24.78
CA PHE A 827 17.56 -15.10 -25.72
C PHE A 827 16.29 -15.11 -26.59
N GLU A 828 15.60 -13.98 -26.67
CA GLU A 828 14.40 -13.82 -27.49
C GLU A 828 14.43 -12.48 -28.24
N PRO A 829 13.81 -12.37 -29.43
CA PRO A 829 13.75 -11.11 -30.17
C PRO A 829 12.93 -10.07 -29.41
N PHE A 830 13.47 -8.87 -29.26
CA PHE A 830 12.74 -7.74 -28.71
C PHE A 830 11.56 -7.36 -29.63
N ILE A 831 10.35 -7.32 -29.08
CA ILE A 831 9.13 -6.95 -29.81
C ILE A 831 8.90 -5.46 -29.63
N GLU A 832 8.94 -4.69 -30.71
CA GLU A 832 8.59 -3.27 -30.68
C GLU A 832 7.07 -3.09 -30.70
N THR A 833 6.50 -2.71 -29.56
CA THR A 833 5.07 -2.35 -29.43
C THR A 833 4.84 -0.87 -29.74
N ASP A 834 3.60 -0.50 -30.09
CA ASP A 834 3.20 0.92 -30.06
C ASP A 834 3.11 1.43 -28.61
N GLU A 835 3.68 2.60 -28.32
CA GLU A 835 3.37 3.30 -27.07
C GLU A 835 2.00 3.98 -27.19
N ILE A 836 1.15 3.80 -26.18
CA ILE A 836 -0.02 4.64 -25.93
C ILE A 836 0.37 5.68 -24.90
N ILE A 837 0.12 6.95 -25.20
CA ILE A 837 0.48 8.09 -24.36
C ILE A 837 -0.77 8.94 -24.13
N ILE A 838 -0.99 9.38 -22.90
CA ILE A 838 -2.01 10.38 -22.58
C ILE A 838 -1.40 11.77 -22.79
N SER A 839 -1.88 12.52 -23.78
CA SER A 839 -1.45 13.90 -23.96
C SER A 839 -2.33 14.85 -23.15
N THR A 840 -1.72 15.57 -22.22
CA THR A 840 -2.28 16.80 -21.65
C THR A 840 -2.05 17.95 -22.66
N LYS A 841 -3.08 18.75 -22.99
CA LYS A 841 -2.90 19.89 -23.91
C LYS A 841 -3.76 21.11 -23.61
N SER A 842 -3.03 22.22 -23.39
CA SER A 842 -3.46 23.63 -23.54
C SER A 842 -4.53 24.16 -22.59
N VAL A 843 -4.42 25.46 -22.31
CA VAL A 843 -5.21 26.22 -21.32
C VAL A 843 -6.71 26.30 -21.65
N ASP A 844 -7.09 26.02 -22.91
CA ASP A 844 -8.45 26.20 -23.42
C ASP A 844 -9.23 24.89 -23.68
N ASP A 845 -8.64 23.70 -23.47
CA ASP A 845 -9.33 22.41 -23.63
C ASP A 845 -8.97 21.47 -22.47
N SER A 846 -9.97 21.12 -21.64
CA SER A 846 -9.76 20.43 -20.37
C SER A 846 -9.77 18.90 -20.46
N THR A 847 -9.90 18.33 -21.65
CA THR A 847 -10.06 16.86 -21.81
C THR A 847 -8.72 16.17 -22.09
N ARG A 848 -8.41 15.10 -21.33
CA ARG A 848 -7.22 14.27 -21.60
C ARG A 848 -7.46 13.44 -22.87
N HIS A 849 -6.51 13.49 -23.82
CA HIS A 849 -6.61 12.69 -25.05
C HIS A 849 -5.63 11.53 -25.07
N LEU A 850 -6.13 10.32 -25.35
CA LEU A 850 -5.33 9.16 -25.69
C LEU A 850 -4.72 9.34 -27.08
N VAL A 851 -3.39 9.32 -27.15
CA VAL A 851 -2.63 9.35 -28.40
C VAL A 851 -2.02 7.98 -28.62
N TRP A 852 -2.49 7.31 -29.67
CA TRP A 852 -1.92 6.08 -30.21
C TRP A 852 -1.67 6.30 -31.70
N LYS A 853 -0.49 5.94 -32.19
CA LYS A 853 -0.09 6.18 -33.59
C LYS A 853 -0.35 5.00 -34.52
N GLY A 854 -0.40 3.77 -33.99
CA GLY A 854 -0.63 2.56 -34.78
C GLY A 854 0.46 2.23 -35.79
N GLU A 855 1.72 2.53 -35.48
CA GLU A 855 2.86 2.31 -36.38
C GLU A 855 3.20 0.80 -36.44
N ASN A 856 3.32 0.14 -35.29
CA ASN A 856 3.66 -1.28 -35.15
C ASN A 856 2.44 -2.21 -35.04
N LYS A 857 1.28 -1.70 -34.61
CA LYS A 857 0.00 -2.41 -34.43
C LYS A 857 -0.01 -3.53 -33.37
N TRP A 858 1.12 -3.78 -32.72
CA TRP A 858 1.23 -4.68 -31.58
C TRP A 858 1.17 -3.88 -30.28
N LEU A 859 0.35 -4.33 -29.34
CA LEU A 859 0.22 -3.78 -28.00
C LEU A 859 0.36 -4.90 -26.97
N GLU A 860 0.92 -4.57 -25.81
CA GLU A 860 0.89 -5.47 -24.66
C GLU A 860 -0.52 -5.51 -24.05
N VAL A 861 -1.02 -6.72 -23.81
CA VAL A 861 -2.27 -6.99 -23.10
C VAL A 861 -2.06 -8.00 -21.99
N THR A 862 -2.68 -7.73 -20.86
CA THR A 862 -2.87 -8.68 -19.79
C THR A 862 -4.31 -9.19 -19.83
N VAL A 863 -4.51 -10.50 -19.71
CA VAL A 863 -5.84 -11.13 -19.75
C VAL A 863 -5.97 -12.17 -18.64
N GLY A 864 -6.90 -11.95 -17.72
CA GLY A 864 -7.33 -12.94 -16.74
C GLY A 864 -8.18 -14.03 -17.38
N VAL A 865 -7.95 -15.27 -16.98
CA VAL A 865 -8.80 -16.41 -17.35
C VAL A 865 -9.34 -17.09 -16.09
N VAL A 866 -10.60 -17.49 -16.12
CA VAL A 866 -11.31 -18.14 -15.01
C VAL A 866 -12.19 -19.26 -15.55
N GLY A 867 -12.26 -20.40 -14.88
CA GLY A 867 -13.13 -21.51 -15.29
C GLY A 867 -12.69 -22.88 -14.79
N LYS A 868 -13.23 -23.93 -15.41
CA LYS A 868 -12.82 -25.32 -15.19
C LYS A 868 -11.84 -25.75 -16.28
N ARG A 869 -11.09 -26.82 -16.04
CA ARG A 869 -10.21 -27.41 -17.05
C ARG A 869 -11.00 -27.80 -18.31
N GLY A 870 -10.66 -27.19 -19.46
CA GLY A 870 -11.35 -27.39 -20.73
C GLY A 870 -12.54 -26.43 -20.96
N GLU A 871 -12.91 -25.64 -19.95
CA GLU A 871 -13.95 -24.60 -19.98
C GLU A 871 -13.42 -23.28 -19.37
N MET A 872 -12.15 -22.95 -19.64
CA MET A 872 -11.56 -21.65 -19.25
C MET A 872 -12.12 -20.54 -20.14
N LEU A 873 -12.63 -19.48 -19.50
CA LEU A 873 -13.15 -18.28 -20.15
C LEU A 873 -12.24 -17.09 -19.85
N SER A 874 -12.14 -16.16 -20.80
CA SER A 874 -11.37 -14.93 -20.66
C SER A 874 -12.22 -13.79 -20.11
N LEU A 875 -11.66 -13.07 -19.14
CA LEU A 875 -12.14 -11.75 -18.78
C LEU A 875 -11.78 -10.75 -19.89
N ASN A 876 -12.35 -9.56 -19.86
CA ASN A 876 -12.01 -8.49 -20.81
C ASN A 876 -10.53 -8.12 -20.70
N PRO A 877 -9.76 -8.14 -21.81
CA PRO A 877 -8.35 -7.73 -21.82
C PRO A 877 -8.11 -6.33 -21.25
N SER A 878 -6.90 -6.11 -20.71
CA SER A 878 -6.44 -4.80 -20.25
C SER A 878 -5.19 -4.38 -21.02
N ILE A 879 -5.12 -3.11 -21.41
CA ILE A 879 -3.90 -2.48 -21.94
C ILE A 879 -3.38 -1.47 -20.92
N THR A 880 -2.08 -1.54 -20.62
CA THR A 880 -1.39 -0.62 -19.73
C THR A 880 -0.93 0.62 -20.51
N VAL A 881 -1.32 1.81 -20.05
CA VAL A 881 -0.94 3.09 -20.64
C VAL A 881 0.09 3.81 -19.79
N LYS A 882 1.15 4.29 -20.43
CA LYS A 882 2.25 5.02 -19.81
C LYS A 882 1.89 6.50 -19.70
N GLU A 883 1.98 7.06 -18.50
CA GLU A 883 1.82 8.50 -18.28
C GLU A 883 3.09 9.23 -18.76
N SER A 884 2.93 10.37 -19.45
CA SER A 884 4.04 11.07 -20.09
C SER A 884 4.86 11.90 -19.09
N GLY A 885 5.94 11.33 -18.57
CA GLY A 885 6.90 12.01 -17.70
C GLY A 885 8.09 11.12 -17.35
N ASP A 886 9.22 11.73 -16.99
CA ASP A 886 10.40 11.00 -16.52
C ASP A 886 10.16 10.35 -15.16
N ILE A 887 10.70 9.14 -14.99
CA ILE A 887 10.84 8.39 -13.73
C ILE A 887 9.58 8.40 -12.84
N LEU A 888 8.75 7.35 -12.98
CA LEU A 888 7.70 6.99 -12.01
C LEU A 888 8.19 7.22 -10.58
N SER A 889 7.39 7.94 -9.78
CA SER A 889 7.66 8.14 -8.36
C SER A 889 7.84 6.78 -7.68
N LEU A 890 8.53 6.78 -6.54
CA LEU A 890 8.82 5.52 -5.87
C LEU A 890 7.52 4.89 -5.35
N GLU A 891 6.56 5.74 -4.99
CA GLU A 891 5.19 5.46 -4.58
C GLU A 891 4.39 4.71 -5.66
N GLU A 892 4.45 5.17 -6.92
CA GLU A 892 3.79 4.53 -8.07
C GLU A 892 4.40 3.17 -8.47
N LYS A 893 5.60 2.84 -7.98
CA LYS A 893 6.23 1.52 -8.19
C LYS A 893 5.81 0.47 -7.15
N PHE A 894 5.25 0.89 -6.01
CA PHE A 894 4.84 -0.01 -4.92
C PHE A 894 3.32 -0.02 -4.67
N GLN A 895 2.58 0.98 -5.13
CA GLN A 895 1.14 0.83 -5.36
C GLN A 895 0.93 -0.17 -6.52
N GLY A 896 0.00 -1.12 -6.34
CA GLY A 896 -0.17 -2.21 -7.30
C GLY A 896 -0.63 -1.71 -8.68
N GLY A 897 0.18 -1.98 -9.71
CA GLY A 897 -0.09 -1.60 -11.10
C GLY A 897 0.53 -0.26 -11.48
N THR A 898 1.59 -0.28 -12.30
CA THR A 898 2.17 0.93 -12.88
C THR A 898 1.35 1.40 -14.08
N GLY A 899 0.93 2.67 -14.09
CA GLY A 899 0.21 3.26 -15.23
C GLY A 899 -1.29 3.01 -15.23
N ILE A 900 -1.93 3.40 -16.33
CA ILE A 900 -3.39 3.51 -16.46
C ILE A 900 -3.93 2.28 -17.21
N ASN A 901 -4.81 1.52 -16.55
CA ASN A 901 -5.35 0.27 -17.09
C ASN A 901 -6.64 0.52 -17.89
N LEU A 902 -6.56 0.47 -19.22
CA LEU A 902 -7.72 0.55 -20.12
C LEU A 902 -8.35 -0.83 -20.28
N THR A 903 -9.59 -1.00 -19.78
CA THR A 903 -10.29 -2.29 -19.72
C THR A 903 -11.78 -2.10 -19.98
N PRO A 904 -12.38 -2.74 -21.01
CA PRO A 904 -11.70 -3.33 -22.18
C PRO A 904 -10.86 -2.29 -22.95
N PRO A 905 -10.04 -2.71 -23.94
CA PRO A 905 -9.43 -1.79 -24.89
C PRO A 905 -10.48 -0.86 -25.54
N PRO A 906 -10.21 0.44 -25.71
CA PRO A 906 -11.11 1.32 -26.43
C PRO A 906 -11.29 0.88 -27.89
N SER A 907 -12.51 1.00 -28.42
CA SER A 907 -12.83 0.65 -29.82
C SER A 907 -12.09 1.49 -30.86
N THR A 908 -11.47 2.60 -30.45
CA THR A 908 -10.57 3.45 -31.26
C THR A 908 -9.17 2.86 -31.41
N ILE A 909 -8.78 1.90 -30.57
CA ILE A 909 -7.48 1.23 -30.57
C ILE A 909 -7.60 -0.20 -31.11
N MET A 910 -8.61 -0.95 -30.66
CA MET A 910 -8.85 -2.34 -31.05
C MET A 910 -10.34 -2.52 -31.41
N SER A 911 -10.64 -3.11 -32.58
CA SER A 911 -12.04 -3.36 -32.95
C SER A 911 -12.67 -4.46 -32.10
N GLU A 912 -14.00 -4.50 -32.03
CA GLU A 912 -14.72 -5.55 -31.29
C GLU A 912 -14.40 -6.95 -31.85
N GLU A 913 -14.23 -7.09 -33.17
CA GLU A 913 -13.85 -8.35 -33.80
C GLU A 913 -12.44 -8.80 -33.38
N ALA A 914 -11.47 -7.87 -33.36
CA ALA A 914 -10.12 -8.17 -32.89
C ALA A 914 -10.10 -8.48 -31.37
N LEU A 915 -10.93 -7.81 -30.58
CA LEU A 915 -11.10 -8.05 -29.15
C LEU A 915 -11.65 -9.46 -28.89
N GLN A 916 -12.75 -9.84 -29.55
CA GLN A 916 -13.34 -11.17 -29.41
C GLN A 916 -12.41 -12.27 -29.95
N LYS A 917 -11.65 -11.99 -31.02
CA LYS A 917 -10.63 -12.92 -31.52
C LYS A 917 -9.48 -13.11 -30.52
N CYS A 918 -9.00 -12.04 -29.89
CA CYS A 918 -8.02 -12.10 -28.81
C CYS A 918 -8.52 -12.96 -27.64
N LYS A 919 -9.75 -12.71 -27.16
CA LYS A 919 -10.41 -13.52 -26.12
C LYS A 919 -10.44 -15.01 -26.47
N SER A 920 -10.89 -15.37 -27.67
CA SER A 920 -10.92 -16.75 -28.15
C SER A 920 -9.51 -17.39 -28.26
N CYS A 921 -8.49 -16.63 -28.68
CA CYS A 921 -7.10 -17.09 -28.71
C CYS A 921 -6.56 -17.40 -27.30
N ILE A 922 -6.82 -16.50 -26.34
CA ILE A 922 -6.42 -16.66 -24.93
C ILE A 922 -7.12 -17.88 -24.29
N GLU A 923 -8.41 -18.07 -24.54
CA GLU A 923 -9.18 -19.24 -24.06
C GLU A 923 -8.65 -20.55 -24.65
N THR A 924 -8.35 -20.58 -25.95
CA THR A 924 -7.77 -21.74 -26.63
C THR A 924 -6.40 -22.10 -26.03
N LEU A 925 -5.55 -21.09 -25.78
CA LEU A 925 -4.26 -21.26 -25.12
C LEU A 925 -4.40 -21.80 -23.69
N ALA A 926 -5.30 -21.20 -22.89
CA ALA A 926 -5.52 -21.57 -21.50
C ALA A 926 -6.00 -23.03 -21.36
N ASN A 927 -6.95 -23.43 -22.20
CA ASN A 927 -7.46 -24.80 -22.21
C ASN A 927 -6.42 -25.82 -22.73
N THR A 928 -5.58 -25.43 -23.69
CA THR A 928 -4.48 -26.28 -24.22
C THR A 928 -3.39 -26.52 -23.17
N LEU A 929 -3.02 -25.50 -22.38
CA LEU A 929 -2.10 -25.63 -21.24
C LEU A 929 -2.71 -26.38 -20.04
N GLY A 930 -4.01 -26.70 -20.08
CA GLY A 930 -4.71 -27.37 -19.00
C GLY A 930 -4.88 -26.51 -17.74
N LEU A 931 -4.96 -25.18 -17.90
CA LEU A 931 -5.28 -24.25 -16.82
C LEU A 931 -6.68 -24.52 -16.25
N GLU A 932 -6.86 -24.22 -14.97
CA GLU A 932 -8.14 -24.33 -14.27
C GLU A 932 -8.17 -23.44 -13.02
N GLY A 933 -9.37 -23.09 -12.55
CA GLY A 933 -9.56 -22.12 -11.49
C GLY A 933 -9.36 -20.70 -12.02
N PHE A 934 -8.12 -20.22 -11.99
CA PHE A 934 -7.74 -18.89 -12.48
C PHE A 934 -6.28 -18.85 -12.95
N SER A 935 -5.95 -17.91 -13.85
CA SER A 935 -4.57 -17.54 -14.21
C SER A 935 -4.57 -16.14 -14.83
N ARG A 936 -3.39 -15.52 -14.96
CA ARG A 936 -3.16 -14.29 -15.74
C ARG A 936 -2.25 -14.64 -16.91
N ILE A 937 -2.64 -14.26 -18.11
CA ILE A 937 -1.85 -14.47 -19.33
C ILE A 937 -1.44 -13.10 -19.85
N ASP A 938 -0.14 -12.92 -20.06
CA ASP A 938 0.44 -11.69 -20.57
C ASP A 938 0.93 -11.98 -22.01
N ALA A 939 0.51 -11.15 -22.96
CA ALA A 939 0.71 -11.37 -24.39
C ALA A 939 0.81 -10.05 -25.15
N PHE A 940 1.47 -10.04 -26.30
CA PHE A 940 1.24 -8.98 -27.29
C PHE A 940 0.04 -9.36 -28.16
N VAL A 941 -0.79 -8.40 -28.52
CA VAL A 941 -1.93 -8.58 -29.43
C VAL A 941 -1.80 -7.65 -30.63
N ASN A 942 -2.11 -8.18 -31.82
CA ASN A 942 -2.25 -7.37 -33.02
C ASN A 942 -3.66 -6.79 -33.08
N VAL A 943 -3.76 -5.46 -32.99
CA VAL A 943 -5.06 -4.79 -32.81
C VAL A 943 -5.98 -4.84 -34.04
N GLN A 944 -5.47 -5.30 -35.20
CA GLN A 944 -6.26 -5.37 -36.45
C GLN A 944 -6.94 -6.72 -36.65
N ASN A 945 -6.33 -7.83 -36.21
CA ASN A 945 -6.84 -9.19 -36.41
C ASN A 945 -7.05 -9.99 -35.11
N GLY A 946 -6.61 -9.49 -33.95
CA GLY A 946 -6.75 -10.17 -32.66
C GLY A 946 -5.84 -11.40 -32.48
N GLU A 947 -4.83 -11.58 -33.33
CA GLU A 947 -3.81 -12.60 -33.12
C GLU A 947 -2.90 -12.22 -31.95
N ILE A 948 -2.42 -13.22 -31.20
CA ILE A 948 -1.60 -13.01 -29.99
C ILE A 948 -0.21 -13.63 -30.12
N LEU A 949 0.77 -13.01 -29.46
CA LEU A 949 2.11 -13.51 -29.22
C LEU A 949 2.27 -13.68 -27.70
N LEU A 950 2.37 -14.92 -27.23
CA LEU A 950 2.51 -15.22 -25.80
C LEU A 950 3.84 -14.69 -25.22
N ILE A 951 3.75 -13.94 -24.12
CA ILE A 951 4.90 -13.54 -23.29
C ILE A 951 5.06 -14.56 -22.15
N GLU A 952 4.07 -14.67 -21.27
CA GLU A 952 4.09 -15.58 -20.11
C GLU A 952 2.69 -15.94 -19.57
N VAL A 953 2.64 -16.99 -18.75
CA VAL A 953 1.42 -17.45 -18.07
C VAL A 953 1.68 -17.55 -16.57
N ASN A 954 1.08 -16.65 -15.82
CA ASN A 954 1.17 -16.57 -14.36
C ASN A 954 0.05 -17.44 -13.75
N THR A 955 0.42 -18.56 -13.11
CA THR A 955 -0.55 -19.54 -12.59
C THR A 955 -1.04 -19.25 -11.18
N VAL A 956 -0.27 -18.47 -10.40
CA VAL A 956 -0.73 -17.86 -9.15
C VAL A 956 -0.46 -16.35 -9.24
N PRO A 957 -1.22 -15.61 -10.06
CA PRO A 957 -0.97 -14.18 -10.27
C PRO A 957 -1.18 -13.36 -8.98
N GLY A 958 -0.53 -12.20 -8.90
CA GLY A 958 -0.72 -11.26 -7.80
C GLY A 958 -2.19 -10.89 -7.57
N MET A 959 -2.66 -11.00 -6.31
CA MET A 959 -4.04 -10.77 -5.89
C MET A 959 -4.17 -9.59 -4.91
N THR A 960 -3.34 -8.56 -5.10
CA THR A 960 -3.44 -7.30 -4.34
C THR A 960 -4.74 -6.55 -4.66
N PRO A 961 -5.19 -5.59 -3.83
CA PRO A 961 -6.45 -4.87 -4.08
C PRO A 961 -6.52 -4.17 -5.45
N SER A 962 -5.40 -3.63 -5.95
CA SER A 962 -5.28 -3.01 -7.29
C SER A 962 -4.80 -4.00 -8.38
N THR A 963 -5.00 -5.31 -8.24
CA THR A 963 -4.59 -6.25 -9.29
C THR A 963 -5.50 -6.13 -10.52
N VAL A 964 -4.90 -6.11 -11.71
CA VAL A 964 -5.61 -6.02 -13.01
C VAL A 964 -6.79 -6.99 -13.14
N LEU A 965 -6.69 -8.20 -12.58
CA LEU A 965 -7.78 -9.19 -12.57
C LEU A 965 -9.08 -8.67 -11.93
N ILE A 966 -8.98 -7.84 -10.89
CA ILE A 966 -10.13 -7.21 -10.24
C ILE A 966 -10.75 -6.13 -11.13
N HIS A 967 -9.94 -5.33 -11.84
CA HIS A 967 -10.47 -4.37 -12.82
C HIS A 967 -11.24 -5.10 -13.94
N GLN A 968 -10.66 -6.18 -14.47
CA GLN A 968 -11.29 -6.99 -15.51
C GLN A 968 -12.61 -7.57 -15.02
N ALA A 969 -12.62 -8.21 -13.85
CA ALA A 969 -13.82 -8.73 -13.19
C ALA A 969 -14.91 -7.66 -12.97
N LEU A 970 -14.53 -6.44 -12.59
CA LEU A 970 -15.45 -5.30 -12.42
C LEU A 970 -16.01 -4.73 -13.74
N THR A 971 -15.36 -5.00 -14.88
CA THR A 971 -15.87 -4.58 -16.22
C THR A 971 -16.81 -5.60 -16.86
N GLU A 972 -16.89 -6.82 -16.32
CA GLU A 972 -17.84 -7.83 -16.79
C GLU A 972 -19.30 -7.40 -16.58
N LYS A 973 -20.23 -8.08 -17.25
CA LYS A 973 -21.66 -7.77 -17.22
C LYS A 973 -22.47 -8.99 -16.75
N PRO A 974 -22.97 -9.02 -15.51
CA PRO A 974 -22.85 -8.00 -14.46
C PRO A 974 -21.43 -7.92 -13.83
N PRO A 975 -21.05 -6.79 -13.22
CA PRO A 975 -19.75 -6.63 -12.55
C PRO A 975 -19.51 -7.65 -11.43
N ILE A 976 -18.31 -8.23 -11.41
CA ILE A 976 -17.89 -9.21 -10.41
C ILE A 976 -16.96 -8.52 -9.40
N TYR A 977 -17.52 -8.14 -8.25
CA TYR A 977 -16.78 -7.53 -7.14
C TYR A 977 -15.82 -8.52 -6.46
N PRO A 978 -14.73 -8.05 -5.80
CA PRO A 978 -13.68 -8.91 -5.24
C PRO A 978 -14.18 -10.07 -4.36
N HIS A 979 -15.12 -9.81 -3.45
CA HIS A 979 -15.69 -10.86 -2.60
C HIS A 979 -16.39 -11.96 -3.42
N LYS A 980 -17.16 -11.61 -4.46
CA LYS A 980 -17.77 -12.58 -5.40
C LYS A 980 -16.70 -13.25 -6.27
N PHE A 981 -15.67 -12.53 -6.70
CA PHE A 981 -14.57 -13.06 -7.51
C PHE A 981 -13.82 -14.17 -6.76
N PHE A 982 -13.24 -13.88 -5.60
CA PHE A 982 -12.51 -14.87 -4.79
C PHE A 982 -13.41 -16.04 -4.35
N ARG A 983 -14.69 -15.79 -4.08
CA ARG A 983 -15.67 -16.85 -3.81
C ARG A 983 -15.88 -17.78 -5.01
N THR A 984 -15.98 -17.23 -6.21
CA THR A 984 -16.14 -18.02 -7.45
C THR A 984 -14.93 -18.93 -7.67
N LEU A 985 -13.71 -18.42 -7.45
CA LEU A 985 -12.49 -19.24 -7.55
C LEU A 985 -12.48 -20.40 -6.56
N LEU A 986 -12.93 -20.15 -5.33
CA LEU A 986 -13.05 -21.17 -4.28
C LEU A 986 -14.14 -22.21 -4.59
N ASP A 987 -15.31 -21.80 -5.10
CA ASP A 987 -16.38 -22.73 -5.46
C ASP A 987 -16.02 -23.59 -6.70
N LEU A 988 -15.23 -23.06 -7.65
CA LEU A 988 -14.61 -23.88 -8.71
C LEU A 988 -13.69 -24.96 -8.13
N ALA A 989 -12.89 -24.61 -7.13
CA ALA A 989 -11.99 -25.53 -6.45
C ALA A 989 -12.73 -26.61 -5.62
N PHE A 990 -13.88 -26.27 -5.00
CA PHE A 990 -14.76 -27.25 -4.38
C PHE A 990 -15.47 -28.15 -5.42
N ALA A 991 -15.88 -27.60 -6.57
CA ALA A 991 -16.50 -28.37 -7.64
C ALA A 991 -15.55 -29.38 -8.30
N ARG A 992 -14.23 -29.16 -8.25
CA ARG A 992 -13.19 -30.13 -8.69
C ARG A 992 -12.94 -31.26 -7.67
N ALA A 993 -13.38 -31.08 -6.42
CA ALA A 993 -13.11 -32.00 -5.32
C ALA A 993 -14.24 -33.03 -5.06
N ASN A 994 -15.38 -32.86 -5.72
CA ASN A 994 -16.54 -33.75 -5.72
C ASN A 994 -16.61 -34.52 -7.04
#